data_AF-A0A1I0D5X4-F1
#
_entry.id   AF-A0A1I0D5X4-F1
#
_cell.length_a   1.000
_cell.length_b   1.000
_cell.length_c   1.000
_cell.angle_alpha   90.00
_cell.angle_beta   90.00
_cell.angle_gamma   90.00
#
_symmetry.space_group_name_H-M   'P 1'
#
loop_
_entity.id
_entity.type
_entity.pdbx_description
1 polymer ?
#
loop_
_entity_poly.entity_id
_entity_poly.type
_entity_poly.pdbx_seq_one_letter_code
_entity_poly.pdbx_strand_id
1 'polypeptide(L)'
;MNKRLTAGITAAVYFTMSAVTPVFAESDPTGPVNVVNDSPTIDRSVDTDSSTGVSVLATDQLDKDMSVQVTGDVTVTMDQSGDTVTGVEVTNTSDANDVDRIGVTIGKSNEKTPHSGGNITVSATGGNFNTNGVMLNNAGEGNVAVTTGNINVSSAGKTTSVGASVTTTTDYSDLYVDGGITATGVNGDTTGLEVNSRTDSEYNYPNAYVLVDGNVTATSEGGMATGVDMTSVNSGHSSGVQILGTVEATSTNGAATGLDLKTKNSGILATIANGVEAISTADSAIGVDMNSVNGYIDTFVGKGGVYAEGLRAVGVNADIDDAGSLLLFRTGGGIYAFGDETSAGIQISPIDSPMDTSGSTLAMQIAGDVKSTGTGIMDLTSAEGFTSDIVIEGTLIADNGPAVSVMSDTKSSLNLTVWKIESGADSLVAEKTEKGYASTETTEKLEKSIDYILKVDPDWTDSVSFTSANQKESKNGSVYSVGKEGEKVAVKLNIPEGYYVTSAYSDADQTVSLKRDTNGDYYLIVPKGGGVMISMSLALIPDNSDSNGGEGNGGDGNPPASGTTGATGTASADSIIASGTECSYTFGEGKSSVTFSAEEMKNILTAEYTDMTFRTSAGQFVITAADLNELLAKYGTLRFAIRNGRLAIFADNGYSPVMTLDPAGAAV
;
A
#
# COMPACT_ATOMS: atom_id res chain seq x y z
N MET A 1 -76.70 55.23 -63.29
CA MET A 1 -77.04 53.89 -62.79
C MET A 1 -75.79 53.31 -62.14
N ASN A 2 -75.64 53.49 -60.83
CA ASN A 2 -74.46 53.04 -60.09
C ASN A 2 -74.78 51.70 -59.42
N LYS A 3 -74.17 50.62 -59.91
CA LYS A 3 -74.25 49.29 -59.31
C LYS A 3 -73.43 49.30 -58.01
N ARG A 4 -74.09 49.14 -56.86
CA ARG A 4 -73.43 48.92 -55.57
C ARG A 4 -73.18 47.43 -55.39
N LEU A 5 -71.93 47.12 -55.06
CA LEU A 5 -71.45 45.80 -54.69
C LEU A 5 -71.82 45.56 -53.20
N THR A 6 -72.54 44.48 -52.91
CA THR A 6 -72.81 44.03 -51.54
C THR A 6 -71.88 42.85 -51.26
N ALA A 7 -70.84 43.06 -50.45
CA ALA A 7 -70.03 42.00 -49.87
C ALA A 7 -70.58 41.66 -48.48
N GLY A 8 -71.27 40.52 -48.37
CA GLY A 8 -71.64 39.94 -47.08
C GLY A 8 -70.55 38.95 -46.66
N ILE A 9 -69.76 39.31 -45.65
CA ILE A 9 -68.82 38.40 -44.99
C ILE A 9 -69.63 37.57 -43.99
N THR A 10 -69.84 36.30 -44.30
CA THR A 10 -70.37 35.31 -43.36
C THR A 10 -69.20 34.75 -42.55
N ALA A 11 -68.98 35.29 -41.35
CA ALA A 11 -68.04 34.69 -40.40
C ALA A 11 -68.69 33.44 -39.78
N ALA A 12 -68.25 32.26 -40.24
CA ALA A 12 -68.53 31.01 -39.55
C ALA A 12 -67.64 30.95 -38.29
N VAL A 13 -68.25 31.15 -37.12
CA VAL A 13 -67.59 30.89 -35.84
C VAL A 13 -67.59 29.38 -35.63
N TYR A 14 -66.44 28.74 -35.84
CA TYR A 14 -66.20 27.39 -35.34
C TYR A 14 -66.01 27.46 -33.82
N PHE A 15 -67.05 27.07 -33.07
CA PHE A 15 -66.93 26.75 -31.65
C PHE A 15 -66.29 25.36 -31.54
N THR A 16 -64.96 25.27 -31.37
CA THR A 16 -64.33 24.09 -30.78
C THR A 16 -64.47 24.19 -29.27
N MET A 17 -65.44 23.48 -28.71
CA MET A 17 -65.42 23.18 -27.27
C MET A 17 -64.24 22.22 -27.03
N SER A 18 -63.10 22.76 -26.59
CA SER A 18 -62.10 21.96 -25.91
C SER A 18 -62.73 21.52 -24.60
N ALA A 19 -63.10 20.25 -24.51
CA ALA A 19 -63.35 19.61 -23.23
C ALA A 19 -61.99 19.53 -22.52
N VAL A 20 -61.60 20.61 -21.87
CA VAL A 20 -60.55 20.57 -20.85
C VAL A 20 -61.18 19.83 -19.69
N THR A 21 -61.04 18.51 -19.66
CA THR A 21 -61.15 17.76 -18.41
C THR A 21 -60.22 18.46 -17.43
N PRO A 22 -60.71 18.91 -16.24
CA PRO A 22 -59.79 19.39 -15.22
C PRO A 22 -58.78 18.27 -14.98
N VAL A 23 -57.51 18.55 -15.27
CA VAL A 23 -56.42 17.74 -14.73
C VAL A 23 -56.56 17.91 -13.24
N PHE A 24 -57.17 16.92 -12.59
CA PHE A 24 -57.06 16.80 -11.15
C PHE A 24 -55.56 16.74 -10.88
N ALA A 25 -55.05 17.73 -10.16
CA ALA A 25 -53.76 17.63 -9.53
C ALA A 25 -53.87 16.39 -8.63
N GLU A 26 -53.37 15.27 -9.12
CA GLU A 26 -53.20 14.06 -8.33
C GLU A 26 -52.37 14.53 -7.13
N SER A 27 -52.98 14.47 -5.94
CA SER A 27 -52.28 14.81 -4.71
C SER A 27 -51.07 13.89 -4.68
N ASP A 28 -49.88 14.48 -4.82
CA ASP A 28 -48.61 13.76 -4.76
C ASP A 28 -48.67 12.84 -3.54
N PRO A 29 -48.67 11.50 -3.71
CA PRO A 29 -48.79 10.60 -2.58
C PRO A 29 -47.55 10.76 -1.71
N THR A 30 -47.67 11.59 -0.67
CA THR A 30 -46.74 11.72 0.43
C THR A 30 -46.90 10.45 1.28
N GLY A 31 -46.11 9.42 0.99
CA GLY A 31 -46.23 8.14 1.66
C GLY A 31 -45.29 7.09 1.07
N PRO A 32 -45.08 5.98 1.79
CA PRO A 32 -44.19 4.90 1.40
C PRO A 32 -44.71 4.18 0.16
N VAL A 33 -43.81 3.60 -0.62
CA VAL A 33 -44.16 2.71 -1.74
C VAL A 33 -43.95 1.27 -1.30
N ASN A 34 -45.03 0.49 -1.26
CA ASN A 34 -44.99 -0.94 -0.95
C ASN A 34 -45.36 -1.74 -2.20
N VAL A 35 -44.42 -2.56 -2.69
CA VAL A 35 -44.57 -3.43 -3.85
C VAL A 35 -44.49 -4.88 -3.40
N VAL A 36 -45.52 -5.67 -3.72
CA VAL A 36 -45.59 -7.09 -3.37
C VAL A 36 -45.89 -7.89 -4.63
N ASN A 37 -44.97 -8.77 -5.04
CA ASN A 37 -45.10 -9.64 -6.22
C ASN A 37 -45.55 -8.91 -7.50
N ASP A 38 -45.02 -7.72 -7.76
CA ASP A 38 -45.39 -6.87 -8.90
C ASP A 38 -44.16 -6.16 -9.52
N SER A 39 -44.33 -5.60 -10.72
CA SER A 39 -43.27 -4.91 -11.48
C SER A 39 -43.66 -3.48 -11.90
N PRO A 40 -43.94 -2.56 -10.95
CA PRO A 40 -44.34 -1.21 -11.28
C PRO A 40 -43.18 -0.31 -11.71
N THR A 41 -43.49 0.67 -12.56
CA THR A 41 -42.66 1.85 -12.78
C THR A 41 -43.27 3.05 -12.05
N ILE A 42 -42.50 3.66 -11.14
CA ILE A 42 -42.85 4.83 -10.35
C ILE A 42 -42.12 6.03 -10.96
N ASP A 43 -42.81 6.78 -11.83
CA ASP A 43 -42.24 7.90 -12.59
C ASP A 43 -42.19 9.22 -11.77
N ARG A 44 -41.66 9.14 -10.54
CA ARG A 44 -41.47 10.28 -9.61
C ARG A 44 -40.42 9.98 -8.54
N SER A 45 -40.05 10.97 -7.74
CA SER A 45 -39.32 10.78 -6.48
C SER A 45 -40.26 10.27 -5.38
N VAL A 46 -39.70 9.60 -4.38
CA VAL A 46 -40.42 9.11 -3.19
C VAL A 46 -39.90 9.85 -1.97
N ASP A 47 -40.66 10.85 -1.50
CA ASP A 47 -40.36 11.58 -0.26
C ASP A 47 -41.39 11.21 0.82
N THR A 48 -40.92 10.69 1.97
CA THR A 48 -41.79 10.19 3.03
C THR A 48 -41.25 10.46 4.44
N ASP A 49 -42.16 10.57 5.39
CA ASP A 49 -41.93 10.60 6.84
C ASP A 49 -42.24 9.26 7.52
N SER A 50 -42.49 8.23 6.72
CA SER A 50 -42.68 6.85 7.20
C SER A 50 -41.33 6.17 7.46
N SER A 51 -41.35 5.07 8.22
CA SER A 51 -40.14 4.30 8.53
C SER A 51 -39.47 3.68 7.31
N THR A 52 -40.17 3.49 6.19
CA THR A 52 -39.60 2.92 4.97
C THR A 52 -39.96 3.76 3.75
N GLY A 53 -39.00 4.04 2.86
CA GLY A 53 -39.25 4.75 1.60
C GLY A 53 -39.90 3.84 0.56
N VAL A 54 -39.14 2.87 0.09
CA VAL A 54 -39.57 1.84 -0.86
C VAL A 54 -39.37 0.46 -0.25
N SER A 55 -40.43 -0.35 -0.18
CA SER A 55 -40.39 -1.73 0.28
C SER A 55 -40.81 -2.65 -0.86
N VAL A 56 -39.96 -3.61 -1.22
CA VAL A 56 -40.21 -4.62 -2.24
C VAL A 56 -40.16 -5.99 -1.58
N LEU A 57 -41.27 -6.72 -1.65
CA LEU A 57 -41.41 -8.05 -1.07
C LEU A 57 -41.78 -9.06 -2.17
N ALA A 58 -40.93 -10.06 -2.38
CA ALA A 58 -41.25 -11.24 -3.17
C ALA A 58 -41.57 -12.43 -2.27
N THR A 59 -42.65 -13.12 -2.57
CA THR A 59 -43.13 -14.30 -1.84
C THR A 59 -43.56 -15.41 -2.80
N ASP A 60 -43.46 -16.64 -2.29
CA ASP A 60 -43.82 -17.96 -2.88
C ASP A 60 -45.28 -18.07 -3.36
N GLN A 61 -45.72 -17.22 -4.28
CA GLN A 61 -47.09 -17.23 -4.80
C GLN A 61 -47.15 -17.19 -6.32
N LEU A 62 -46.07 -16.82 -7.02
CA LEU A 62 -46.07 -16.58 -8.46
C LEU A 62 -44.66 -16.74 -9.05
N ASP A 63 -44.40 -17.80 -9.83
CA ASP A 63 -43.25 -17.98 -10.74
C ASP A 63 -43.08 -16.79 -11.72
N LYS A 64 -42.65 -15.62 -11.24
CA LYS A 64 -42.54 -14.39 -12.03
C LYS A 64 -41.41 -13.51 -11.52
N ASP A 65 -40.48 -13.24 -12.43
CA ASP A 65 -39.52 -12.16 -12.30
C ASP A 65 -40.21 -10.83 -11.93
N MET A 66 -39.64 -10.14 -10.94
CA MET A 66 -40.06 -8.81 -10.49
C MET A 66 -39.06 -7.75 -10.97
N SER A 67 -39.57 -6.65 -11.51
CA SER A 67 -38.77 -5.48 -11.86
C SER A 67 -39.44 -4.20 -11.37
N VAL A 68 -38.88 -3.59 -10.33
CA VAL A 68 -39.37 -2.32 -9.75
C VAL A 68 -38.45 -1.20 -10.19
N GLN A 69 -39.02 -0.15 -10.80
CA GLN A 69 -38.27 1.03 -11.21
C GLN A 69 -38.83 2.30 -10.56
N VAL A 70 -38.00 3.04 -9.83
CA VAL A 70 -38.30 4.39 -9.34
C VAL A 70 -37.46 5.36 -10.15
N THR A 71 -38.04 6.28 -10.91
CA THR A 71 -37.25 7.15 -11.81
C THR A 71 -36.57 8.33 -11.13
N GLY A 72 -37.04 8.69 -9.93
CA GLY A 72 -36.53 9.80 -9.11
C GLY A 72 -35.67 9.32 -7.94
N ASP A 73 -35.47 10.23 -6.98
CA ASP A 73 -34.74 9.99 -5.74
C ASP A 73 -35.68 9.37 -4.67
N VAL A 74 -35.10 8.76 -3.63
CA VAL A 74 -35.82 8.28 -2.44
C VAL A 74 -35.33 9.04 -1.22
N THR A 75 -36.20 9.78 -0.54
CA THR A 75 -35.90 10.52 0.69
C THR A 75 -36.79 10.05 1.83
N VAL A 76 -36.18 9.65 2.94
CA VAL A 76 -36.88 9.30 4.18
C VAL A 76 -36.41 10.22 5.29
N THR A 77 -37.33 10.95 5.93
CA THR A 77 -37.03 11.84 7.05
C THR A 77 -37.89 11.48 8.26
N MET A 78 -37.27 11.07 9.37
CA MET A 78 -37.99 10.62 10.57
C MET A 78 -37.50 11.36 11.82
N ASP A 79 -38.42 12.04 12.52
CA ASP A 79 -38.10 12.84 13.70
C ASP A 79 -38.64 12.28 15.04
N GLN A 80 -39.63 11.39 14.98
CA GLN A 80 -40.17 10.68 16.14
C GLN A 80 -39.25 9.53 16.54
N SER A 81 -39.36 8.93 17.71
CA SER A 81 -38.61 7.71 18.05
C SER A 81 -39.26 6.46 17.47
N GLY A 82 -38.46 5.45 17.13
CA GLY A 82 -38.92 4.14 16.66
C GLY A 82 -37.76 3.16 16.50
N ASP A 83 -38.03 1.99 15.92
CA ASP A 83 -37.06 0.89 15.90
C ASP A 83 -36.14 0.93 14.67
N THR A 84 -36.70 1.13 13.47
CA THR A 84 -35.95 1.08 12.20
C THR A 84 -36.43 2.15 11.22
N VAL A 85 -35.50 2.76 10.50
CA VAL A 85 -35.77 3.66 9.35
C VAL A 85 -34.94 3.19 8.15
N THR A 86 -35.59 2.92 7.01
CA THR A 86 -34.93 2.36 5.82
C THR A 86 -35.30 3.14 4.56
N GLY A 87 -34.33 3.49 3.73
CA GLY A 87 -34.58 4.12 2.42
C GLY A 87 -35.25 3.14 1.47
N VAL A 88 -34.53 2.08 1.10
CA VAL A 88 -34.99 1.00 0.24
C VAL A 88 -34.80 -0.35 0.93
N GLU A 89 -35.87 -1.12 1.04
CA GLU A 89 -35.88 -2.47 1.59
C GLU A 89 -36.32 -3.46 0.50
N VAL A 90 -35.50 -4.48 0.24
CA VAL A 90 -35.84 -5.57 -0.68
C VAL A 90 -35.71 -6.88 0.07
N THR A 91 -36.80 -7.63 0.15
CA THR A 91 -36.85 -8.93 0.81
C THR A 91 -37.34 -9.99 -0.16
N ASN A 92 -36.55 -11.06 -0.30
CA ASN A 92 -36.95 -12.27 -1.01
C ASN A 92 -37.08 -13.44 -0.04
N THR A 93 -38.25 -14.08 -0.02
CA THR A 93 -38.47 -15.33 0.73
C THR A 93 -39.15 -16.39 -0.16
N SER A 94 -38.92 -16.35 -1.47
CA SER A 94 -39.42 -17.40 -2.39
C SER A 94 -38.89 -18.77 -1.98
N ASP A 95 -39.67 -19.83 -2.21
CA ASP A 95 -39.25 -21.19 -1.87
C ASP A 95 -38.24 -21.74 -2.90
N ALA A 96 -37.80 -22.97 -2.69
CA ALA A 96 -36.80 -23.64 -3.52
C ALA A 96 -37.24 -24.01 -4.95
N ASN A 97 -38.51 -23.78 -5.30
CA ASN A 97 -39.04 -24.13 -6.61
C ASN A 97 -39.19 -22.89 -7.51
N ASP A 98 -39.20 -21.69 -6.92
CA ASP A 98 -39.42 -20.41 -7.60
C ASP A 98 -38.07 -19.70 -7.84
N VAL A 99 -37.57 -19.79 -9.07
CA VAL A 99 -36.27 -19.21 -9.50
C VAL A 99 -36.39 -17.71 -9.85
N ASP A 100 -37.20 -16.99 -9.09
CA ASP A 100 -37.62 -15.62 -9.41
C ASP A 100 -36.46 -14.63 -9.33
N ARG A 101 -36.35 -13.75 -10.32
CA ARG A 101 -35.37 -12.64 -10.26
C ARG A 101 -36.05 -11.36 -9.80
N ILE A 102 -35.49 -10.71 -8.78
CA ILE A 102 -35.95 -9.40 -8.31
C ILE A 102 -34.93 -8.35 -8.72
N GLY A 103 -35.32 -7.45 -9.62
CA GLY A 103 -34.56 -6.25 -9.96
C GLY A 103 -35.21 -5.00 -9.37
N VAL A 104 -34.46 -4.19 -8.63
CA VAL A 104 -34.89 -2.85 -8.20
C VAL A 104 -33.92 -1.81 -8.74
N THR A 105 -34.44 -0.79 -9.42
CA THR A 105 -33.64 0.32 -9.94
C THR A 105 -34.17 1.65 -9.40
N ILE A 106 -33.30 2.42 -8.76
CA ILE A 106 -33.58 3.80 -8.34
C ILE A 106 -32.87 4.75 -9.30
N GLY A 107 -33.60 5.69 -9.87
CA GLY A 107 -33.19 6.59 -10.95
C GLY A 107 -33.60 6.18 -12.35
N LYS A 108 -33.16 7.00 -13.31
CA LYS A 108 -33.32 6.71 -14.73
C LYS A 108 -32.16 5.85 -15.21
N SER A 109 -32.47 4.62 -15.63
CA SER A 109 -31.59 3.89 -16.54
C SER A 109 -31.53 4.67 -17.85
N ASN A 110 -30.34 5.13 -18.25
CA ASN A 110 -30.13 5.69 -19.56
C ASN A 110 -29.24 4.73 -20.36
N GLU A 111 -29.57 4.48 -21.63
CA GLU A 111 -28.90 3.46 -22.44
C GLU A 111 -27.41 3.77 -22.75
N LYS A 112 -26.89 4.94 -22.34
CA LYS A 112 -25.55 5.42 -22.73
C LYS A 112 -24.54 5.48 -21.59
N THR A 113 -24.99 5.70 -20.37
CA THR A 113 -24.24 5.50 -19.14
C THR A 113 -25.10 4.54 -18.33
N PRO A 114 -24.68 3.26 -18.18
CA PRO A 114 -25.57 2.22 -17.68
C PRO A 114 -26.19 2.54 -16.32
N HIS A 115 -25.66 3.53 -15.61
CA HIS A 115 -26.11 3.87 -14.28
C HIS A 115 -25.99 5.38 -13.99
N SER A 116 -27.08 6.14 -14.20
CA SER A 116 -27.26 7.45 -13.56
C SER A 116 -28.37 7.27 -12.55
N GLY A 117 -28.09 6.50 -11.50
CA GLY A 117 -29.06 6.16 -10.47
C GLY A 117 -29.54 7.39 -9.69
N GLY A 118 -30.76 7.30 -9.17
CA GLY A 118 -31.35 8.27 -8.25
C GLY A 118 -30.71 8.08 -6.88
N ASN A 119 -30.65 9.14 -6.10
CA ASN A 119 -30.03 9.08 -4.79
C ASN A 119 -31.01 8.55 -3.75
N ILE A 120 -30.48 7.85 -2.75
CA ILE A 120 -31.21 7.44 -1.56
C ILE A 120 -30.69 8.28 -0.40
N THR A 121 -31.57 9.00 0.29
CA THR A 121 -31.25 9.82 1.45
C THR A 121 -32.13 9.44 2.63
N VAL A 122 -31.51 9.07 3.75
CA VAL A 122 -32.22 8.71 4.98
C VAL A 122 -31.71 9.59 6.11
N SER A 123 -32.62 10.27 6.79
CA SER A 123 -32.31 11.11 7.95
C SER A 123 -33.23 10.78 9.12
N ALA A 124 -32.64 10.30 10.21
CA ALA A 124 -33.35 9.93 11.43
C ALA A 124 -32.84 10.78 12.62
N THR A 125 -33.61 11.77 13.05
CA THR A 125 -33.21 12.66 14.17
C THR A 125 -33.82 12.27 15.52
N GLY A 126 -34.80 11.36 15.50
CA GLY A 126 -35.40 10.81 16.72
C GLY A 126 -34.47 9.84 17.47
N GLY A 127 -34.79 9.53 18.72
CA GLY A 127 -33.98 8.60 19.52
C GLY A 127 -34.25 7.13 19.18
N ASN A 128 -33.20 6.31 19.23
CA ASN A 128 -33.17 4.83 19.18
C ASN A 128 -33.44 4.12 17.84
N PHE A 129 -33.06 4.71 16.70
CA PHE A 129 -33.25 4.09 15.39
C PHE A 129 -32.07 3.30 14.84
N ASN A 130 -32.35 2.10 14.34
CA ASN A 130 -31.51 1.45 13.34
C ASN A 130 -31.80 2.10 11.98
N THR A 131 -30.83 2.82 11.42
CA THR A 131 -31.05 3.62 10.20
C THR A 131 -30.30 2.97 9.04
N ASN A 132 -31.01 2.61 7.96
CA ASN A 132 -30.45 1.92 6.80
C ASN A 132 -30.72 2.70 5.52
N GLY A 133 -29.74 2.83 4.63
CA GLY A 133 -29.97 3.40 3.30
C GLY A 133 -30.64 2.38 2.39
N VAL A 134 -29.92 1.30 2.11
CA VAL A 134 -30.41 0.12 1.37
C VAL A 134 -30.30 -1.12 2.25
N MET A 135 -31.33 -1.95 2.30
CA MET A 135 -31.33 -3.24 2.98
C MET A 135 -31.82 -4.32 2.02
N LEU A 136 -30.94 -5.24 1.64
CA LEU A 136 -31.24 -6.40 0.81
C LEU A 136 -31.21 -7.65 1.67
N ASN A 137 -32.31 -8.38 1.72
CA ASN A 137 -32.41 -9.64 2.46
C ASN A 137 -32.92 -10.75 1.53
N ASN A 138 -32.00 -11.58 1.04
CA ASN A 138 -32.32 -12.71 0.18
C ASN A 138 -32.26 -14.03 0.95
N ALA A 139 -33.43 -14.56 1.29
CA ALA A 139 -33.60 -15.88 1.88
C ALA A 139 -34.29 -16.88 0.94
N GLY A 140 -34.53 -16.49 -0.32
CA GLY A 140 -35.12 -17.36 -1.35
C GLY A 140 -34.12 -17.78 -2.43
N GLU A 141 -34.48 -18.72 -3.29
CA GLU A 141 -33.59 -19.26 -4.36
C GLU A 141 -33.57 -18.38 -5.63
N GLY A 142 -33.94 -17.12 -5.48
CA GLY A 142 -34.02 -16.14 -6.56
C GLY A 142 -32.94 -15.09 -6.46
N ASN A 143 -32.41 -14.62 -7.60
CA ASN A 143 -31.41 -13.54 -7.62
C ASN A 143 -32.06 -12.21 -7.26
N VAL A 144 -31.48 -11.48 -6.30
CA VAL A 144 -31.89 -10.12 -5.95
C VAL A 144 -30.84 -9.14 -6.43
N ALA A 145 -31.21 -8.13 -7.20
CA ALA A 145 -30.30 -7.10 -7.69
C ALA A 145 -30.87 -5.71 -7.44
N VAL A 146 -30.06 -4.81 -6.88
CA VAL A 146 -30.41 -3.39 -6.71
C VAL A 146 -29.37 -2.50 -7.37
N THR A 147 -29.85 -1.48 -8.09
CA THR A 147 -29.01 -0.45 -8.71
C THR A 147 -29.48 0.93 -8.28
N THR A 148 -28.55 1.77 -7.83
CA THR A 148 -28.85 3.11 -7.30
C THR A 148 -27.68 4.09 -7.49
N GLY A 149 -27.95 5.39 -7.28
CA GLY A 149 -26.97 6.46 -7.27
C GLY A 149 -26.22 6.54 -5.94
N ASN A 150 -26.13 7.72 -5.31
CA ASN A 150 -25.52 7.83 -3.99
C ASN A 150 -26.47 7.33 -2.90
N ILE A 151 -25.89 6.78 -1.82
CA ILE A 151 -26.62 6.41 -0.61
C ILE A 151 -26.10 7.26 0.55
N ASN A 152 -26.95 8.08 1.15
CA ASN A 152 -26.61 8.97 2.25
C ASN A 152 -27.50 8.67 3.46
N VAL A 153 -26.90 8.28 4.58
CA VAL A 153 -27.58 7.91 5.82
C VAL A 153 -27.05 8.76 6.95
N SER A 154 -27.97 9.40 7.68
CA SER A 154 -27.65 10.19 8.87
C SER A 154 -28.57 9.82 10.03
N SER A 155 -28.00 9.52 11.20
CA SER A 155 -28.75 9.23 12.42
C SER A 155 -28.22 10.02 13.61
N ALA A 156 -29.11 10.72 14.30
CA ALA A 156 -28.83 11.27 15.63
C ALA A 156 -29.08 10.24 16.75
N GLY A 157 -29.65 9.07 16.41
CA GLY A 157 -30.02 8.01 17.33
C GLY A 157 -28.84 7.29 17.99
N LYS A 158 -29.16 6.40 18.94
CA LYS A 158 -28.19 5.69 19.81
C LYS A 158 -27.82 4.28 19.38
N THR A 159 -28.47 3.71 18.36
CA THR A 159 -28.28 2.28 18.04
C THR A 159 -27.28 2.11 16.91
N THR A 160 -27.72 2.14 15.66
CA THR A 160 -26.86 1.86 14.51
C THR A 160 -27.25 2.65 13.27
N SER A 161 -26.25 3.01 12.45
CA SER A 161 -26.45 3.58 11.12
C SER A 161 -25.69 2.74 10.10
N VAL A 162 -26.38 2.25 9.08
CA VAL A 162 -25.81 1.43 8.02
C VAL A 162 -26.09 2.09 6.67
N GLY A 163 -25.06 2.38 5.89
CA GLY A 163 -25.23 2.94 4.54
C GLY A 163 -25.98 1.97 3.65
N ALA A 164 -25.42 0.78 3.44
CA ALA A 164 -26.10 -0.33 2.79
C ALA A 164 -25.80 -1.66 3.48
N SER A 165 -26.78 -2.57 3.50
CA SER A 165 -26.63 -3.94 4.02
C SER A 165 -27.14 -4.93 2.97
N VAL A 166 -26.31 -5.93 2.65
CA VAL A 166 -26.65 -7.04 1.75
C VAL A 166 -26.51 -8.35 2.51
N THR A 167 -27.61 -9.01 2.77
CA THR A 167 -27.66 -10.31 3.45
C THR A 167 -28.26 -11.37 2.53
N THR A 168 -27.54 -12.48 2.34
CA THR A 168 -28.02 -13.61 1.53
C THR A 168 -27.76 -14.96 2.21
N THR A 169 -28.74 -15.87 2.12
CA THR A 169 -28.65 -17.21 2.77
C THR A 169 -28.82 -18.41 1.84
N THR A 170 -29.23 -18.18 0.60
CA THR A 170 -29.60 -19.22 -0.36
C THR A 170 -28.92 -19.04 -1.71
N ASP A 171 -28.97 -17.84 -2.29
CA ASP A 171 -28.54 -17.58 -3.68
C ASP A 171 -27.81 -16.22 -3.85
N TYR A 172 -27.82 -15.64 -5.06
CA TYR A 172 -27.12 -14.40 -5.39
C TYR A 172 -27.85 -13.13 -4.91
N SER A 173 -27.09 -12.20 -4.35
CA SER A 173 -27.53 -10.82 -4.11
C SER A 173 -26.51 -9.83 -4.63
N ASP A 174 -26.94 -8.97 -5.53
CA ASP A 174 -26.11 -7.94 -6.14
C ASP A 174 -26.56 -6.54 -5.72
N LEU A 175 -25.60 -5.70 -5.35
CA LEU A 175 -25.82 -4.26 -5.15
C LEU A 175 -24.83 -3.46 -6.01
N TYR A 176 -25.36 -2.60 -6.88
CA TYR A 176 -24.61 -1.70 -7.74
C TYR A 176 -24.89 -0.25 -7.34
N VAL A 177 -23.84 0.49 -6.98
CA VAL A 177 -23.91 1.88 -6.51
C VAL A 177 -22.99 2.76 -7.36
N ASP A 178 -23.58 3.65 -8.17
CA ASP A 178 -22.82 4.50 -9.12
C ASP A 178 -22.11 5.66 -8.44
N GLY A 179 -22.59 5.98 -7.24
CA GLY A 179 -22.07 7.03 -6.38
C GLY A 179 -21.27 6.45 -5.22
N GLY A 180 -21.19 7.23 -4.14
CA GLY A 180 -20.67 6.77 -2.87
C GLY A 180 -21.76 6.26 -1.92
N ILE A 181 -21.31 5.58 -0.86
CA ILE A 181 -22.10 5.25 0.31
C ILE A 181 -21.56 6.06 1.47
N THR A 182 -22.41 6.83 2.14
CA THR A 182 -22.04 7.62 3.32
C THR A 182 -23.01 7.32 4.45
N ALA A 183 -22.48 6.86 5.58
CA ALA A 183 -23.23 6.65 6.81
C ALA A 183 -22.63 7.52 7.93
N THR A 184 -23.48 8.24 8.65
CA THR A 184 -23.08 9.10 9.78
C THR A 184 -23.98 8.88 10.98
N GLY A 185 -23.39 8.52 12.12
CA GLY A 185 -24.09 8.32 13.40
C GLY A 185 -23.53 9.22 14.50
N VAL A 186 -24.42 9.81 15.31
CA VAL A 186 -24.00 10.67 16.44
C VAL A 186 -23.75 9.86 17.72
N ASN A 187 -24.63 8.93 18.08
CA ASN A 187 -24.57 8.26 19.39
C ASN A 187 -24.46 6.72 19.33
N GLY A 188 -24.31 6.14 18.14
CA GLY A 188 -24.31 4.69 17.94
C GLY A 188 -23.26 4.23 16.93
N ASP A 189 -23.19 2.93 16.72
CA ASP A 189 -22.24 2.34 15.77
C ASP A 189 -22.64 2.69 14.34
N THR A 190 -21.66 2.88 13.47
CA THR A 190 -21.89 3.29 12.08
C THR A 190 -21.11 2.39 11.14
N THR A 191 -21.80 1.78 10.19
CA THR A 191 -21.20 0.95 9.15
C THR A 191 -21.49 1.56 7.79
N GLY A 192 -20.48 1.71 6.93
CA GLY A 192 -20.68 2.21 5.57
C GLY A 192 -21.41 1.16 4.73
N LEU A 193 -20.79 -0.01 4.58
CA LEU A 193 -21.32 -1.15 3.85
C LEU A 193 -21.21 -2.43 4.69
N GLU A 194 -22.30 -3.18 4.79
CA GLU A 194 -22.35 -4.49 5.43
C GLU A 194 -22.70 -5.56 4.39
N VAL A 195 -21.91 -6.64 4.31
CA VAL A 195 -22.13 -7.75 3.38
C VAL A 195 -22.06 -9.08 4.13
N ASN A 196 -23.20 -9.75 4.24
CA ASN A 196 -23.36 -11.01 4.96
C ASN A 196 -23.81 -12.11 4.01
N SER A 197 -22.98 -13.13 3.81
CA SER A 197 -23.38 -14.36 3.14
C SER A 197 -23.29 -15.52 4.11
N ARG A 198 -24.43 -16.14 4.43
CA ARG A 198 -24.46 -17.21 5.43
C ARG A 198 -25.50 -18.25 5.12
N THR A 199 -25.10 -19.52 5.16
CA THR A 199 -26.03 -20.64 5.16
C THR A 199 -25.77 -21.56 6.35
N ASP A 200 -26.86 -22.13 6.89
CA ASP A 200 -26.79 -23.25 7.84
C ASP A 200 -26.93 -24.61 7.11
N SER A 201 -27.16 -24.60 5.79
CA SER A 201 -27.28 -25.76 4.90
C SER A 201 -26.00 -25.96 4.07
N GLU A 202 -25.53 -27.20 3.98
CA GLU A 202 -24.41 -27.59 3.09
C GLU A 202 -24.76 -27.57 1.59
N TYR A 203 -26.05 -27.44 1.25
CA TYR A 203 -26.54 -27.52 -0.12
C TYR A 203 -26.82 -26.16 -0.77
N ASN A 204 -26.77 -25.07 0.01
CA ASN A 204 -27.00 -23.73 -0.49
C ASN A 204 -25.68 -23.01 -0.65
N TYR A 205 -25.57 -22.17 -1.68
CA TYR A 205 -24.32 -21.48 -1.97
C TYR A 205 -24.51 -19.97 -2.07
N PRO A 206 -24.86 -19.30 -0.95
CA PRO A 206 -25.16 -17.87 -0.96
C PRO A 206 -23.97 -17.05 -1.44
N ASN A 207 -24.23 -16.07 -2.30
CA ASN A 207 -23.20 -15.19 -2.82
C ASN A 207 -23.69 -13.75 -2.81
N ALA A 208 -22.99 -12.87 -2.11
CA ALA A 208 -23.24 -11.45 -2.18
C ALA A 208 -22.12 -10.76 -2.95
N TYR A 209 -22.48 -9.94 -3.95
CA TYR A 209 -21.55 -9.12 -4.70
C TYR A 209 -21.97 -7.65 -4.65
N VAL A 210 -21.05 -6.77 -4.26
CA VAL A 210 -21.31 -5.32 -4.22
C VAL A 210 -20.27 -4.58 -5.04
N LEU A 211 -20.73 -3.71 -5.94
CA LEU A 211 -19.89 -2.78 -6.70
C LEU A 211 -20.26 -1.35 -6.33
N VAL A 212 -19.28 -0.56 -5.90
CA VAL A 212 -19.41 0.87 -5.58
C VAL A 212 -18.41 1.67 -6.39
N ASP A 213 -18.88 2.58 -7.24
CA ASP A 213 -18.03 3.43 -8.09
C ASP A 213 -17.39 4.58 -7.29
N GLY A 214 -18.04 5.03 -6.22
CA GLY A 214 -17.55 6.07 -5.31
C GLY A 214 -16.88 5.53 -4.03
N ASN A 215 -16.79 6.40 -3.04
CA ASN A 215 -16.25 6.08 -1.72
C ASN A 215 -17.29 5.37 -0.84
N VAL A 216 -16.82 4.58 0.13
CA VAL A 216 -17.63 4.09 1.24
C VAL A 216 -17.12 4.72 2.53
N THR A 217 -17.93 5.58 3.14
CA THR A 217 -17.56 6.37 4.33
C THR A 217 -18.49 6.05 5.49
N ALA A 218 -17.90 5.76 6.65
CA ALA A 218 -18.58 5.58 7.93
C ALA A 218 -18.03 6.57 8.95
N THR A 219 -18.89 7.38 9.55
CA THR A 219 -18.51 8.35 10.59
C THR A 219 -19.36 8.16 11.84
N SER A 220 -18.74 7.90 12.98
CA SER A 220 -19.43 7.84 14.27
C SER A 220 -18.86 8.83 15.28
N GLU A 221 -19.69 9.67 15.89
CA GLU A 221 -19.23 10.50 17.02
C GLU A 221 -19.17 9.69 18.31
N GLY A 222 -20.16 8.84 18.59
CA GLY A 222 -20.38 8.21 19.89
C GLY A 222 -20.07 6.71 20.00
N GLY A 223 -19.98 6.01 18.86
CA GLY A 223 -19.79 4.56 18.80
C GLY A 223 -18.62 4.16 17.88
N MET A 224 -18.61 2.89 17.48
CA MET A 224 -17.64 2.38 16.51
C MET A 224 -17.98 2.84 15.09
N ALA A 225 -16.96 3.03 14.26
CA ALA A 225 -17.12 3.29 12.83
C ALA A 225 -16.46 2.18 12.02
N THR A 226 -17.21 1.51 11.15
CA THR A 226 -16.69 0.47 10.25
C THR A 226 -16.95 0.87 8.81
N GLY A 227 -15.91 0.98 7.98
CA GLY A 227 -16.07 1.35 6.57
C GLY A 227 -16.84 0.27 5.82
N VAL A 228 -16.27 -0.93 5.77
CA VAL A 228 -16.91 -2.15 5.23
C VAL A 228 -16.79 -3.30 6.22
N ASP A 229 -17.91 -3.94 6.54
CA ASP A 229 -17.98 -5.21 7.27
C ASP A 229 -18.43 -6.32 6.31
N MET A 230 -17.62 -7.37 6.18
CA MET A 230 -17.96 -8.54 5.39
C MET A 230 -17.86 -9.80 6.24
N THR A 231 -18.96 -10.55 6.30
CA THR A 231 -18.99 -11.87 6.93
C THR A 231 -19.45 -12.93 5.93
N SER A 232 -18.66 -13.99 5.74
CA SER A 232 -19.03 -15.13 4.90
C SER A 232 -18.91 -16.46 5.66
N VAL A 233 -20.02 -17.17 5.82
CA VAL A 233 -20.10 -18.38 6.66
C VAL A 233 -20.74 -19.53 5.89
N ASN A 234 -19.98 -20.63 5.75
CA ASN A 234 -20.38 -21.89 5.12
C ASN A 234 -20.94 -21.74 3.69
N SER A 235 -20.61 -20.66 2.96
CA SER A 235 -21.31 -20.36 1.70
C SER A 235 -20.92 -21.27 0.54
N GLY A 236 -19.86 -22.08 0.65
CA GLY A 236 -19.27 -22.88 -0.45
C GLY A 236 -18.85 -22.07 -1.70
N HIS A 237 -19.11 -20.77 -1.72
CA HIS A 237 -18.75 -19.78 -2.70
C HIS A 237 -18.02 -18.63 -2.01
N SER A 238 -17.85 -17.52 -2.72
CA SER A 238 -17.07 -16.40 -2.23
C SER A 238 -17.85 -15.13 -2.45
N SER A 239 -18.05 -14.38 -1.37
CA SER A 239 -18.72 -13.08 -1.43
C SER A 239 -17.70 -12.01 -1.75
N GLY A 240 -18.13 -10.99 -2.50
CA GLY A 240 -17.23 -10.03 -3.11
C GLY A 240 -17.65 -8.59 -2.88
N VAL A 241 -16.67 -7.72 -2.65
CA VAL A 241 -16.84 -6.27 -2.80
C VAL A 241 -15.80 -5.72 -3.76
N GLN A 242 -16.24 -4.82 -4.63
CA GLN A 242 -15.37 -4.00 -5.47
C GLN A 242 -15.73 -2.54 -5.25
N ILE A 243 -14.79 -1.76 -4.72
CA ILE A 243 -14.97 -0.34 -4.44
C ILE A 243 -13.93 0.43 -5.25
N LEU A 244 -14.37 1.27 -6.18
CA LEU A 244 -13.48 2.06 -7.02
C LEU A 244 -12.97 3.33 -6.31
N GLY A 245 -13.65 3.74 -5.23
CA GLY A 245 -13.23 4.83 -4.35
C GLY A 245 -12.33 4.40 -3.18
N THR A 246 -12.30 5.24 -2.15
CA THR A 246 -11.70 4.96 -0.83
C THR A 246 -12.72 4.31 0.10
N VAL A 247 -12.22 3.53 1.06
CA VAL A 247 -12.99 3.12 2.24
C VAL A 247 -12.49 3.91 3.44
N GLU A 248 -13.40 4.63 4.10
CA GLU A 248 -13.08 5.56 5.18
C GLU A 248 -13.93 5.23 6.41
N ALA A 249 -13.27 5.04 7.56
CA ALA A 249 -13.92 4.88 8.86
C ALA A 249 -13.38 5.92 9.83
N THR A 250 -14.25 6.74 10.41
CA THR A 250 -13.85 7.77 11.38
C THR A 250 -14.70 7.68 12.64
N SER A 251 -14.07 7.50 13.79
CA SER A 251 -14.74 7.56 15.09
C SER A 251 -14.15 8.62 16.02
N THR A 252 -15.01 9.37 16.72
CA THR A 252 -14.55 10.34 17.73
C THR A 252 -14.35 9.68 19.09
N ASN A 253 -15.31 8.88 19.57
CA ASN A 253 -15.30 8.31 20.92
C ASN A 253 -15.19 6.77 20.97
N GLY A 254 -15.16 6.08 19.83
CA GLY A 254 -15.04 4.63 19.75
C GLY A 254 -13.93 4.18 18.79
N ALA A 255 -13.87 2.89 18.53
CA ALA A 255 -12.91 2.32 17.57
C ALA A 255 -13.30 2.65 16.12
N ALA A 256 -12.30 2.64 15.23
CA ALA A 256 -12.51 2.77 13.79
C ALA A 256 -11.87 1.60 13.05
N THR A 257 -12.61 0.94 12.16
CA THR A 257 -12.12 -0.16 11.32
C THR A 257 -12.42 0.14 9.86
N GLY A 258 -11.40 0.18 9.00
CA GLY A 258 -11.59 0.46 7.57
C GLY A 258 -12.30 -0.70 6.87
N LEU A 259 -11.65 -1.87 6.85
CA LEU A 259 -12.21 -3.13 6.38
C LEU A 259 -12.22 -4.16 7.51
N ASP A 260 -13.36 -4.80 7.76
CA ASP A 260 -13.51 -5.92 8.69
C ASP A 260 -13.98 -7.15 7.89
N LEU A 261 -13.11 -8.16 7.74
CA LEU A 261 -13.34 -9.30 6.86
C LEU A 261 -13.29 -10.60 7.66
N LYS A 262 -14.44 -11.29 7.77
CA LYS A 262 -14.60 -12.51 8.57
C LYS A 262 -15.11 -13.67 7.74
N THR A 263 -14.34 -14.75 7.66
CA THR A 263 -14.77 -15.96 6.94
C THR A 263 -14.74 -17.21 7.81
N LYS A 264 -15.71 -18.09 7.60
CA LYS A 264 -15.74 -19.43 8.18
C LYS A 264 -16.20 -20.45 7.14
N ASN A 265 -15.34 -21.42 6.80
CA ASN A 265 -15.62 -22.42 5.76
C ASN A 265 -16.11 -21.79 4.43
N SER A 266 -15.56 -20.63 4.07
CA SER A 266 -16.05 -19.80 2.96
C SER A 266 -14.95 -18.92 2.36
N GLY A 267 -15.28 -18.16 1.31
CA GLY A 267 -14.38 -17.18 0.69
C GLY A 267 -14.85 -15.74 0.80
N ILE A 268 -13.90 -14.81 0.94
CA ILE A 268 -14.13 -13.36 0.75
C ILE A 268 -13.16 -12.84 -0.30
N LEU A 269 -13.68 -12.01 -1.22
CA LEU A 269 -12.91 -11.24 -2.20
C LEU A 269 -13.14 -9.76 -1.96
N ALA A 270 -12.10 -8.98 -1.66
CA ALA A 270 -12.23 -7.54 -1.46
C ALA A 270 -11.25 -6.78 -2.37
N THR A 271 -11.76 -5.92 -3.24
CA THR A 271 -10.94 -5.08 -4.13
C THR A 271 -11.26 -3.61 -3.92
N ILE A 272 -10.32 -2.85 -3.37
CA ILE A 272 -10.43 -1.41 -3.12
C ILE A 272 -9.44 -0.68 -4.02
N ALA A 273 -9.90 0.13 -4.97
CA ALA A 273 -9.03 0.68 -6.01
C ALA A 273 -8.14 1.84 -5.53
N ASN A 274 -8.61 2.64 -4.56
CA ASN A 274 -7.83 3.76 -4.04
C ASN A 274 -7.09 3.37 -2.76
N GLY A 275 -7.77 3.29 -1.62
CA GLY A 275 -7.14 3.03 -0.33
C GLY A 275 -8.15 2.79 0.79
N VAL A 276 -7.62 2.43 1.96
CA VAL A 276 -8.40 2.18 3.17
C VAL A 276 -7.87 3.07 4.28
N GLU A 277 -8.76 3.80 4.96
CA GLU A 277 -8.44 4.76 6.02
C GLU A 277 -9.31 4.50 7.25
N ALA A 278 -8.68 4.38 8.41
CA ALA A 278 -9.34 4.25 9.70
C ALA A 278 -8.76 5.27 10.69
N ILE A 279 -9.61 6.16 11.23
CA ILE A 279 -9.20 7.20 12.18
C ILE A 279 -10.07 7.12 13.43
N SER A 280 -9.45 6.98 14.60
CA SER A 280 -10.11 7.11 15.90
C SER A 280 -9.42 8.16 16.76
N THR A 281 -10.14 9.16 17.28
CA THR A 281 -9.50 10.17 18.16
C THR A 281 -9.37 9.75 19.62
N ALA A 282 -10.06 8.69 20.05
CA ALA A 282 -10.17 8.33 21.47
C ALA A 282 -9.96 6.84 21.79
N ASP A 283 -9.83 5.97 20.79
CA ASP A 283 -9.68 4.53 20.98
C ASP A 283 -8.72 3.94 19.92
N SER A 284 -8.89 2.67 19.54
CA SER A 284 -8.09 2.01 18.51
C SER A 284 -8.58 2.28 17.08
N ALA A 285 -7.63 2.29 16.14
CA ALA A 285 -7.92 2.27 14.70
C ALA A 285 -7.28 1.05 14.03
N ILE A 286 -8.04 0.34 13.20
CA ILE A 286 -7.56 -0.79 12.40
C ILE A 286 -7.84 -0.49 10.93
N GLY A 287 -6.81 -0.46 10.09
CA GLY A 287 -7.00 -0.25 8.66
C GLY A 287 -7.75 -1.42 8.02
N VAL A 288 -7.15 -2.61 8.09
CA VAL A 288 -7.74 -3.85 7.58
C VAL A 288 -7.66 -4.94 8.66
N ASP A 289 -8.80 -5.51 9.02
CA ASP A 289 -8.92 -6.66 9.92
C ASP A 289 -9.37 -7.89 9.13
N MET A 290 -8.64 -9.00 9.24
CA MET A 290 -8.93 -10.25 8.53
C MET A 290 -8.96 -11.40 9.53
N ASN A 291 -10.10 -12.05 9.69
CA ASN A 291 -10.24 -13.27 10.48
C ASN A 291 -10.74 -14.43 9.59
N SER A 292 -9.99 -15.53 9.55
CA SER A 292 -10.36 -16.73 8.81
C SER A 292 -10.37 -17.99 9.68
N VAL A 293 -11.49 -18.70 9.63
CA VAL A 293 -11.70 -20.03 10.22
C VAL A 293 -11.93 -21.05 9.09
N ASN A 294 -10.88 -21.78 8.67
CA ASN A 294 -10.95 -22.78 7.58
C ASN A 294 -11.57 -22.21 6.29
N GLY A 295 -11.23 -20.97 5.97
CA GLY A 295 -11.73 -20.25 4.79
C GLY A 295 -10.58 -19.61 4.02
N TYR A 296 -10.95 -18.76 3.06
CA TYR A 296 -9.96 -17.91 2.40
C TYR A 296 -10.43 -16.46 2.32
N ILE A 297 -9.50 -15.54 2.43
CA ILE A 297 -9.70 -14.11 2.20
C ILE A 297 -8.65 -13.68 1.18
N ASP A 298 -9.09 -13.08 0.07
CA ASP A 298 -8.21 -12.42 -0.90
C ASP A 298 -8.57 -10.93 -1.01
N THR A 299 -7.66 -10.10 -0.54
CA THR A 299 -7.83 -8.65 -0.44
C THR A 299 -6.77 -7.93 -1.27
N PHE A 300 -7.22 -7.01 -2.13
CA PHE A 300 -6.38 -6.07 -2.86
C PHE A 300 -6.78 -4.63 -2.53
N VAL A 301 -5.80 -3.83 -2.10
CA VAL A 301 -5.93 -2.39 -1.88
C VAL A 301 -5.02 -1.65 -2.84
N GLY A 302 -5.53 -0.67 -3.57
CA GLY A 302 -4.78 0.04 -4.59
C GLY A 302 -3.70 0.97 -4.06
N LYS A 303 -3.36 1.99 -4.86
CA LYS A 303 -2.15 2.80 -4.66
C LYS A 303 -2.17 3.72 -3.44
N GLY A 304 -3.35 4.04 -2.92
CA GLY A 304 -3.51 4.81 -1.68
C GLY A 304 -3.05 4.05 -0.44
N GLY A 305 -2.96 2.71 -0.51
CA GLY A 305 -2.48 1.91 0.60
C GLY A 305 -3.48 1.79 1.75
N VAL A 306 -2.96 1.49 2.93
CA VAL A 306 -3.72 1.36 4.18
C VAL A 306 -3.21 2.39 5.19
N TYR A 307 -4.12 3.14 5.78
CA TYR A 307 -3.83 4.14 6.79
C TYR A 307 -4.69 3.90 8.04
N ALA A 308 -4.05 3.87 9.21
CA ALA A 308 -4.72 3.78 10.50
C ALA A 308 -4.12 4.81 11.46
N GLU A 309 -4.97 5.62 12.11
CA GLU A 309 -4.57 6.59 13.14
C GLU A 309 -5.47 6.49 14.37
N GLY A 310 -4.89 6.31 15.56
CA GLY A 310 -5.64 6.32 16.82
C GLY A 310 -4.77 6.19 18.06
N LEU A 311 -5.35 5.98 19.25
CA LEU A 311 -4.54 5.75 20.46
C LEU A 311 -3.66 4.51 20.30
N ARG A 312 -4.25 3.44 19.76
CA ARG A 312 -3.55 2.26 19.23
C ARG A 312 -3.93 2.09 17.78
N ALA A 313 -2.96 2.10 16.88
CA ALA A 313 -3.20 1.90 15.45
C ALA A 313 -2.64 0.56 14.98
N VAL A 314 -3.42 -0.18 14.20
CA VAL A 314 -2.95 -1.37 13.48
C VAL A 314 -3.24 -1.18 12.00
N GLY A 315 -2.21 -1.21 11.16
CA GLY A 315 -2.40 -1.08 9.72
C GLY A 315 -3.18 -2.28 9.16
N VAL A 316 -2.62 -3.47 9.34
CA VAL A 316 -3.27 -4.74 8.99
C VAL A 316 -3.23 -5.70 10.18
N ASN A 317 -4.40 -6.16 10.63
CA ASN A 317 -4.54 -7.26 11.58
C ASN A 317 -4.94 -8.53 10.83
N ALA A 318 -4.21 -9.62 11.06
CA ALA A 318 -4.48 -10.92 10.47
C ALA A 318 -4.63 -11.98 11.57
N ASP A 319 -5.77 -12.64 11.57
CA ASP A 319 -6.18 -13.66 12.52
C ASP A 319 -6.60 -14.94 11.80
N ILE A 320 -6.09 -16.08 12.28
CA ILE A 320 -6.23 -17.37 11.63
C ILE A 320 -6.56 -18.42 12.69
N ASP A 321 -7.78 -18.94 12.62
CA ASP A 321 -8.36 -19.69 13.72
C ASP A 321 -8.48 -21.20 13.46
N ASP A 322 -8.16 -21.70 12.27
CA ASP A 322 -8.26 -23.14 11.94
C ASP A 322 -7.36 -23.56 10.76
N ALA A 323 -7.17 -24.87 10.60
CA ALA A 323 -6.41 -25.50 9.52
C ALA A 323 -6.98 -25.13 8.14
N GLY A 324 -6.10 -25.12 7.13
CA GLY A 324 -6.48 -24.86 5.75
C GLY A 324 -6.85 -23.40 5.42
N SER A 325 -6.71 -22.48 6.38
CA SER A 325 -7.01 -21.06 6.15
C SER A 325 -5.99 -20.39 5.23
N LEU A 326 -6.45 -19.61 4.26
CA LEU A 326 -5.60 -18.84 3.35
C LEU A 326 -5.94 -17.36 3.38
N LEU A 327 -5.03 -16.54 3.91
CA LEU A 327 -5.12 -15.08 3.86
C LEU A 327 -4.14 -14.54 2.81
N LEU A 328 -4.67 -13.89 1.77
CA LEU A 328 -3.90 -13.18 0.75
C LEU A 328 -4.19 -11.68 0.87
N PHE A 329 -3.15 -10.89 1.12
CA PHE A 329 -3.27 -9.43 1.17
C PHE A 329 -2.26 -8.79 0.21
N ARG A 330 -2.75 -7.89 -0.63
CA ARG A 330 -1.93 -7.14 -1.59
C ARG A 330 -2.24 -5.67 -1.49
N THR A 331 -1.21 -4.84 -1.47
CA THR A 331 -1.39 -3.40 -1.65
C THR A 331 -0.43 -2.77 -2.63
N GLY A 332 -0.97 -1.91 -3.51
CA GLY A 332 -0.19 -1.08 -4.41
C GLY A 332 0.42 0.16 -3.74
N GLY A 333 0.05 0.44 -2.48
CA GLY A 333 0.59 1.52 -1.66
C GLY A 333 1.38 1.00 -0.45
N GLY A 334 1.56 1.87 0.55
CA GLY A 334 2.16 1.50 1.84
C GLY A 334 1.10 1.12 2.89
N ILE A 335 1.57 0.69 4.06
CA ILE A 335 0.78 0.51 5.28
C ILE A 335 1.31 1.49 6.32
N TYR A 336 0.42 2.31 6.88
CA TYR A 336 0.78 3.33 7.85
C TYR A 336 -0.09 3.21 9.10
N ALA A 337 0.53 3.04 10.27
CA ALA A 337 -0.14 2.88 11.55
C ALA A 337 0.39 3.88 12.59
N PHE A 338 -0.37 4.95 12.83
CA PHE A 338 0.03 6.05 13.71
C PHE A 338 -0.78 6.04 15.00
N GLY A 339 -0.13 5.66 16.10
CA GLY A 339 -0.71 5.74 17.44
C GLY A 339 0.35 5.78 18.52
N ASP A 340 0.14 5.07 19.62
CA ASP A 340 1.13 4.91 20.68
C ASP A 340 2.16 3.79 20.39
N GLU A 341 3.01 3.49 21.38
CA GLU A 341 4.04 2.45 21.31
C GLU A 341 3.49 1.01 21.17
N THR A 342 2.18 0.81 21.37
CA THR A 342 1.49 -0.47 21.18
C THR A 342 0.98 -0.67 19.75
N SER A 343 1.13 0.34 18.89
CA SER A 343 0.73 0.31 17.48
C SER A 343 1.60 -0.64 16.66
N ALA A 344 1.02 -1.19 15.60
CA ALA A 344 1.69 -2.12 14.70
C ALA A 344 1.39 -1.81 13.23
N GLY A 345 2.38 -1.88 12.35
CA GLY A 345 2.13 -1.80 10.90
C GLY A 345 1.35 -3.03 10.46
N ILE A 346 1.86 -4.20 10.80
CA ILE A 346 1.22 -5.50 10.59
C ILE A 346 1.17 -6.24 11.94
N GLN A 347 0.01 -6.74 12.32
CA GLN A 347 -0.17 -7.62 13.46
C GLN A 347 -0.68 -8.98 12.99
N ILE A 348 0.00 -10.04 13.41
CA ILE A 348 -0.42 -11.42 13.18
C ILE A 348 -0.81 -11.97 14.53
N SER A 349 -2.11 -12.15 14.75
CA SER A 349 -2.69 -12.44 16.07
C SER A 349 -2.68 -13.94 16.40
N PRO A 350 -2.58 -14.30 17.70
CA PRO A 350 -2.58 -15.69 18.11
C PRO A 350 -3.98 -16.29 18.00
N ILE A 351 -3.98 -17.60 17.80
CA ILE A 351 -5.16 -18.46 17.82
C ILE A 351 -5.65 -18.57 19.26
N ASP A 352 -6.90 -18.20 19.53
CA ASP A 352 -7.49 -18.24 20.87
C ASP A 352 -7.69 -19.69 21.42
N SER A 353 -7.30 -20.72 20.66
CA SER A 353 -7.34 -22.11 21.08
C SER A 353 -6.24 -22.97 20.42
N PRO A 354 -5.83 -24.09 21.04
CA PRO A 354 -4.93 -25.05 20.41
C PRO A 354 -5.68 -25.82 19.31
N MET A 355 -6.00 -25.12 18.22
CA MET A 355 -6.55 -25.71 17.00
C MET A 355 -5.39 -26.10 16.08
N ASP A 356 -5.59 -27.19 15.33
CA ASP A 356 -4.66 -27.59 14.28
C ASP A 356 -4.66 -26.49 13.22
N THR A 357 -3.50 -25.88 12.94
CA THR A 357 -3.33 -24.92 11.84
C THR A 357 -2.44 -25.42 10.74
N SER A 358 -2.26 -26.73 10.67
CA SER A 358 -1.52 -27.34 9.59
C SER A 358 -2.09 -26.90 8.23
N GLY A 359 -1.19 -26.38 7.39
CA GLY A 359 -1.53 -25.91 6.04
C GLY A 359 -2.03 -24.48 5.96
N SER A 360 -2.28 -23.79 7.07
CA SER A 360 -2.72 -22.40 7.03
C SER A 360 -1.60 -21.45 6.59
N THR A 361 -1.95 -20.47 5.75
CA THR A 361 -1.00 -19.56 5.12
C THR A 361 -1.48 -18.12 5.20
N LEU A 362 -0.59 -17.23 5.60
CA LEU A 362 -0.68 -15.80 5.36
C LEU A 362 0.34 -15.43 4.27
N ALA A 363 -0.09 -14.77 3.19
CA ALA A 363 0.79 -14.17 2.20
C ALA A 363 0.46 -12.69 2.00
N MET A 364 1.45 -11.83 2.20
CA MET A 364 1.32 -10.39 2.04
C MET A 364 2.31 -9.85 1.00
N GLN A 365 1.86 -8.98 0.11
CA GLN A 365 2.73 -8.21 -0.79
C GLN A 365 2.39 -6.73 -0.72
N ILE A 366 3.35 -5.93 -0.27
CA ILE A 366 3.22 -4.50 -0.06
C ILE A 366 4.19 -3.78 -0.97
N ALA A 367 3.68 -3.01 -1.93
CA ALA A 367 4.51 -2.28 -2.89
C ALA A 367 5.22 -1.07 -2.26
N GLY A 368 4.61 -0.45 -1.24
CA GLY A 368 5.13 0.72 -0.53
C GLY A 368 5.86 0.38 0.77
N ASP A 369 5.98 1.41 1.61
CA ASP A 369 6.56 1.30 2.95
C ASP A 369 5.55 0.70 3.94
N VAL A 370 6.05 0.03 4.97
CA VAL A 370 5.27 -0.31 6.17
C VAL A 370 5.82 0.52 7.31
N LYS A 371 5.03 1.47 7.82
CA LYS A 371 5.46 2.38 8.89
C LYS A 371 4.52 2.32 10.08
N SER A 372 5.10 2.25 11.28
CA SER A 372 4.37 2.24 12.54
C SER A 372 5.03 3.10 13.61
N THR A 373 4.23 3.74 14.47
CA THR A 373 4.76 4.41 15.68
C THR A 373 5.40 3.41 16.64
N GLY A 374 4.80 2.22 16.78
CA GLY A 374 5.28 1.15 17.68
C GLY A 374 6.20 0.18 16.94
N THR A 375 5.70 -1.03 16.72
CA THR A 375 6.42 -2.12 16.04
C THR A 375 6.05 -2.16 14.56
N GLY A 376 6.99 -2.47 13.67
CA GLY A 376 6.69 -2.63 12.24
C GLY A 376 5.80 -3.85 11.97
N ILE A 377 6.28 -5.04 12.33
CA ILE A 377 5.55 -6.32 12.27
C ILE A 377 5.52 -6.94 13.67
N MET A 378 4.34 -7.27 14.17
CA MET A 378 4.14 -7.99 15.43
C MET A 378 3.59 -9.39 15.14
N ASP A 379 4.45 -10.40 15.23
CA ASP A 379 4.08 -11.82 15.11
C ASP A 379 3.81 -12.39 16.51
N LEU A 380 2.54 -12.54 16.82
CA LEU A 380 2.05 -13.10 18.07
C LEU A 380 1.74 -14.59 17.95
N THR A 381 2.04 -15.23 16.82
CA THR A 381 1.63 -16.62 16.57
C THR A 381 2.62 -17.61 17.18
N SER A 382 2.12 -18.63 17.88
CA SER A 382 2.92 -19.75 18.41
C SER A 382 2.56 -21.10 17.78
N ALA A 383 1.67 -21.11 16.80
CA ALA A 383 1.08 -22.32 16.26
C ALA A 383 2.02 -23.05 15.29
N GLU A 384 2.20 -24.36 15.50
CA GLU A 384 2.96 -25.20 14.57
C GLU A 384 2.18 -25.43 13.28
N GLY A 385 2.82 -25.27 12.12
CA GLY A 385 2.23 -25.58 10.81
C GLY A 385 1.64 -24.36 10.06
N PHE A 386 1.42 -23.25 10.76
CA PHE A 386 1.13 -21.95 10.15
C PHE A 386 2.37 -21.40 9.42
N THR A 387 2.20 -20.77 8.26
CA THR A 387 3.31 -20.08 7.55
C THR A 387 2.91 -18.67 7.14
N SER A 388 3.76 -17.69 7.44
CA SER A 388 3.62 -16.31 6.98
C SER A 388 4.73 -15.99 5.97
N ASP A 389 4.34 -15.47 4.81
CA ASP A 389 5.24 -14.96 3.76
C ASP A 389 4.90 -13.49 3.52
N ILE A 390 5.76 -12.59 3.97
CA ILE A 390 5.54 -11.15 3.89
C ILE A 390 6.62 -10.55 3.00
N VAL A 391 6.19 -9.89 1.93
CA VAL A 391 7.04 -9.15 0.99
C VAL A 391 6.74 -7.67 1.09
N ILE A 392 7.75 -6.88 1.45
CA ILE A 392 7.68 -5.41 1.52
C ILE A 392 8.68 -4.85 0.51
N GLU A 393 8.18 -4.35 -0.60
CA GLU A 393 9.01 -3.76 -1.64
C GLU A 393 9.61 -2.41 -1.19
N GLY A 394 8.99 -1.72 -0.23
CA GLY A 394 9.50 -0.50 0.40
C GLY A 394 10.32 -0.74 1.69
N THR A 395 10.29 0.25 2.57
CA THR A 395 10.98 0.24 3.88
C THR A 395 10.02 -0.21 4.97
N LEU A 396 10.48 -1.13 5.83
CA LEU A 396 9.83 -1.46 7.10
C LEU A 396 10.37 -0.54 8.21
N ILE A 397 9.53 0.36 8.71
CA ILE A 397 9.89 1.42 9.65
C ILE A 397 9.11 1.24 10.95
N ALA A 398 9.85 1.14 12.07
CA ALA A 398 9.29 1.19 13.43
C ALA A 398 9.90 2.37 14.17
N ASP A 399 9.11 3.39 14.51
CA ASP A 399 9.65 4.64 15.07
C ASP A 399 10.12 4.49 16.53
N ASN A 400 9.41 3.70 17.37
CA ASN A 400 9.75 3.53 18.80
C ASN A 400 10.00 2.08 19.23
N GLY A 401 9.75 1.10 18.37
CA GLY A 401 9.90 -0.33 18.65
C GLY A 401 10.93 -1.03 17.75
N PRO A 402 11.10 -2.36 17.92
CA PRO A 402 11.79 -3.16 16.92
C PRO A 402 11.00 -3.17 15.60
N ALA A 403 11.70 -3.35 14.48
CA ALA A 403 11.02 -3.52 13.20
C ALA A 403 10.18 -4.79 13.14
N VAL A 404 10.66 -5.87 13.75
CA VAL A 404 9.92 -7.13 13.90
C VAL A 404 9.92 -7.55 15.36
N SER A 405 8.74 -7.84 15.90
CA SER A 405 8.58 -8.46 17.20
C SER A 405 7.97 -9.85 17.09
N VAL A 406 8.51 -10.80 17.83
CA VAL A 406 8.00 -12.17 17.96
C VAL A 406 7.66 -12.50 19.42
N MET A 407 6.72 -13.39 19.67
CA MET A 407 6.50 -13.93 21.03
C MET A 407 7.52 -15.02 21.43
N SER A 408 7.71 -15.20 22.74
CA SER A 408 8.54 -16.27 23.31
C SER A 408 7.99 -17.66 22.95
N ASP A 409 8.87 -18.65 22.77
CA ASP A 409 8.55 -20.05 22.39
C ASP A 409 7.96 -20.25 20.98
N THR A 410 7.90 -19.19 20.17
CA THR A 410 7.47 -19.29 18.77
C THR A 410 8.59 -19.93 17.93
N LYS A 411 8.28 -21.03 17.24
CA LYS A 411 9.05 -21.42 16.04
C LYS A 411 8.58 -20.50 14.93
N SER A 412 8.95 -19.22 14.98
CA SER A 412 8.47 -18.22 14.04
C SER A 412 8.59 -18.77 12.61
N SER A 413 7.45 -18.88 11.94
CA SER A 413 7.31 -19.34 10.56
C SER A 413 7.27 -18.16 9.59
N LEU A 414 7.65 -16.98 10.07
CA LEU A 414 7.72 -15.74 9.33
C LEU A 414 8.89 -15.78 8.34
N ASN A 415 8.53 -15.74 7.07
CA ASN A 415 9.45 -15.50 5.97
C ASN A 415 9.30 -14.04 5.57
N LEU A 416 10.28 -13.22 5.93
CA LEU A 416 10.30 -11.80 5.58
C LEU A 416 11.22 -11.55 4.38
N THR A 417 10.67 -10.91 3.36
CA THR A 417 11.42 -10.37 2.23
C THR A 417 11.20 -8.87 2.18
N VAL A 418 12.25 -8.06 2.30
CA VAL A 418 12.07 -6.60 2.46
C VAL A 418 13.21 -5.84 1.80
N TRP A 419 12.95 -4.65 1.24
CA TRP A 419 14.04 -3.84 0.70
C TRP A 419 14.92 -3.24 1.79
N LYS A 420 14.33 -2.50 2.73
CA LYS A 420 15.06 -1.82 3.82
C LYS A 420 14.32 -1.93 5.14
N ILE A 421 15.05 -2.00 6.25
CA ILE A 421 14.52 -1.98 7.60
C ILE A 421 15.12 -0.82 8.40
N GLU A 422 14.26 -0.07 9.07
CA GLU A 422 14.62 0.98 10.03
C GLU A 422 13.91 0.73 11.35
N SER A 423 14.66 0.75 12.45
CA SER A 423 14.16 0.45 13.80
C SER A 423 14.56 1.56 14.75
N GLY A 424 13.61 2.02 15.56
CA GLY A 424 13.84 2.91 16.69
C GLY A 424 14.49 2.20 17.88
N ALA A 425 14.49 0.87 17.88
CA ALA A 425 15.21 0.04 18.85
C ALA A 425 16.61 -0.37 18.36
N ASP A 426 17.50 -0.70 19.30
CA ASP A 426 18.87 -1.14 18.99
C ASP A 426 18.94 -2.42 18.14
N SER A 427 17.91 -3.27 18.21
CA SER A 427 17.77 -4.50 17.41
C SER A 427 16.69 -4.35 16.35
N LEU A 428 16.89 -4.97 15.18
CA LEU A 428 15.88 -5.03 14.12
C LEU A 428 14.76 -6.01 14.49
N VAL A 429 15.14 -7.14 15.08
CA VAL A 429 14.23 -8.18 15.56
C VAL A 429 14.35 -8.31 17.08
N ALA A 430 13.22 -8.38 17.79
CA ALA A 430 13.22 -8.62 19.23
C ALA A 430 12.04 -9.46 19.72
N GLU A 431 12.24 -10.17 20.81
CA GLU A 431 11.21 -10.97 21.46
C GLU A 431 10.47 -10.12 22.48
N LYS A 432 9.13 -10.13 22.43
CA LYS A 432 8.31 -9.43 23.43
C LYS A 432 8.20 -10.29 24.68
N THR A 433 8.79 -9.83 25.79
CA THR A 433 8.73 -10.48 27.10
C THR A 433 7.95 -9.63 28.10
N GLU A 434 7.60 -10.18 29.27
CA GLU A 434 7.00 -9.41 30.38
C GLU A 434 7.85 -8.18 30.80
N LYS A 435 9.16 -8.21 30.55
CA LYS A 435 10.10 -7.12 30.89
C LYS A 435 10.36 -6.15 29.74
N GLY A 436 9.65 -6.29 28.62
CA GLY A 436 9.87 -5.55 27.38
C GLY A 436 10.58 -6.38 26.32
N TYR A 437 11.25 -5.71 25.39
CA TYR A 437 11.91 -6.36 24.25
C TYR A 437 13.28 -6.95 24.63
N ALA A 438 13.55 -8.17 24.18
CA ALA A 438 14.81 -8.86 24.42
C ALA A 438 15.37 -9.50 23.14
N SER A 439 16.69 -9.50 22.99
CA SER A 439 17.37 -10.29 21.97
C SER A 439 17.59 -11.72 22.47
N THR A 440 17.13 -12.70 21.72
CA THR A 440 17.25 -14.14 21.99
C THR A 440 17.83 -14.89 20.78
N GLU A 441 18.24 -16.14 20.96
CA GLU A 441 18.75 -16.98 19.85
C GLU A 441 17.72 -17.10 18.71
N THR A 442 16.43 -17.13 19.03
CA THR A 442 15.34 -17.14 18.04
C THR A 442 15.34 -15.85 17.22
N THR A 443 15.41 -14.69 17.87
CA THR A 443 15.42 -13.39 17.18
C THR A 443 16.66 -13.22 16.30
N GLU A 444 17.83 -13.69 16.75
CA GLU A 444 19.08 -13.65 15.95
C GLU A 444 19.02 -14.55 14.72
N LYS A 445 18.38 -15.73 14.85
CA LYS A 445 18.15 -16.63 13.71
C LYS A 445 17.18 -16.02 12.71
N LEU A 446 16.10 -15.41 13.21
CA LEU A 446 15.13 -14.73 12.37
C LEU A 446 15.79 -13.56 11.62
N GLU A 447 16.51 -12.67 12.31
CA GLU A 447 17.23 -11.55 11.69
C GLU A 447 18.17 -11.99 10.55
N LYS A 448 18.92 -13.08 10.75
CA LYS A 448 19.81 -13.67 9.73
C LYS A 448 19.07 -14.38 8.59
N SER A 449 17.80 -14.71 8.78
CA SER A 449 16.96 -15.37 7.78
C SER A 449 16.25 -14.40 6.84
N ILE A 450 16.19 -13.11 7.20
CA ILE A 450 15.57 -12.06 6.39
C ILE A 450 16.25 -11.99 5.02
N ASP A 451 15.44 -12.02 3.96
CA ASP A 451 15.91 -11.83 2.59
C ASP A 451 15.75 -10.36 2.20
N TYR A 452 16.86 -9.68 1.91
CA TYR A 452 16.84 -8.27 1.50
C TYR A 452 16.73 -8.14 -0.02
N ILE A 453 15.75 -7.37 -0.49
CA ILE A 453 15.56 -7.10 -1.93
C ILE A 453 16.71 -6.25 -2.44
N LEU A 454 17.34 -6.68 -3.52
CA LEU A 454 18.41 -5.95 -4.20
C LEU A 454 17.82 -5.21 -5.38
N LYS A 455 17.88 -3.87 -5.36
CA LYS A 455 17.35 -3.04 -6.43
C LYS A 455 18.47 -2.51 -7.32
N VAL A 456 18.14 -2.32 -8.58
CA VAL A 456 18.91 -1.49 -9.51
C VAL A 456 18.13 -0.22 -9.70
N ASP A 457 18.82 0.92 -9.66
CA ASP A 457 18.23 2.21 -9.99
C ASP A 457 17.57 2.12 -11.39
N PRO A 458 16.31 2.59 -11.56
CA PRO A 458 15.57 2.52 -12.81
C PRO A 458 16.35 3.01 -14.05
N ASP A 459 17.25 3.98 -13.87
CA ASP A 459 18.05 4.53 -14.98
C ASP A 459 19.13 3.55 -15.49
N TRP A 460 19.39 2.47 -14.75
CA TRP A 460 20.49 1.53 -15.00
C TRP A 460 20.04 0.06 -15.14
N THR A 461 18.74 -0.23 -15.23
CA THR A 461 18.22 -1.62 -15.24
C THR A 461 18.77 -2.49 -16.37
N ASP A 462 19.08 -1.90 -17.53
CA ASP A 462 19.67 -2.63 -18.67
C ASP A 462 21.21 -2.76 -18.55
N SER A 463 21.82 -1.92 -17.71
CA SER A 463 23.27 -1.79 -17.56
C SER A 463 23.82 -2.49 -16.33
N VAL A 464 22.96 -2.91 -15.39
CA VAL A 464 23.36 -3.63 -14.17
C VAL A 464 22.59 -4.94 -14.09
N SER A 465 23.29 -6.00 -13.70
CA SER A 465 22.66 -7.27 -13.35
C SER A 465 23.37 -7.91 -12.16
N PHE A 466 22.60 -8.61 -11.33
CA PHE A 466 23.15 -9.45 -10.27
C PHE A 466 23.46 -10.83 -10.84
N THR A 467 24.71 -11.27 -10.77
CA THR A 467 25.14 -12.57 -11.35
C THR A 467 25.18 -13.70 -10.34
N SER A 468 25.19 -13.38 -9.05
CA SER A 468 25.21 -14.36 -7.95
C SER A 468 24.08 -14.15 -6.93
N ALA A 469 23.11 -13.27 -7.21
CA ALA A 469 21.99 -13.08 -6.29
C ALA A 469 21.07 -14.31 -6.31
N ASN A 470 20.57 -14.67 -5.14
CA ASN A 470 19.52 -15.67 -5.03
C ASN A 470 18.22 -15.08 -5.62
N GLN A 471 17.39 -15.95 -6.22
CA GLN A 471 16.06 -15.57 -6.67
C GLN A 471 15.04 -16.11 -5.68
N LYS A 472 14.12 -15.25 -5.26
CA LYS A 472 13.00 -15.64 -4.40
C LYS A 472 11.69 -15.33 -5.10
N GLU A 473 10.89 -16.36 -5.32
CA GLU A 473 9.51 -16.22 -5.79
C GLU A 473 8.60 -16.07 -4.57
N SER A 474 7.82 -14.99 -4.51
CA SER A 474 6.79 -14.82 -3.49
C SER A 474 5.65 -15.81 -3.72
N LYS A 475 4.83 -16.09 -2.69
CA LYS A 475 3.62 -16.89 -2.86
C LYS A 475 2.63 -16.32 -3.90
N ASN A 476 2.78 -15.04 -4.29
CA ASN A 476 1.99 -14.37 -5.33
C ASN A 476 2.64 -14.44 -6.73
N GLY A 477 3.78 -15.12 -6.91
CA GLY A 477 4.45 -15.33 -8.20
C GLY A 477 5.41 -14.22 -8.63
N SER A 478 5.65 -13.21 -7.79
CA SER A 478 6.65 -12.16 -8.09
C SER A 478 8.06 -12.68 -7.75
N VAL A 479 9.03 -12.44 -8.63
CA VAL A 479 10.42 -12.90 -8.44
C VAL A 479 11.33 -11.74 -8.10
N TYR A 480 12.07 -11.88 -7.01
CA TYR A 480 13.00 -10.88 -6.49
C TYR A 480 14.43 -11.40 -6.48
N SER A 481 15.37 -10.54 -6.87
CA SER A 481 16.77 -10.75 -6.55
C SER A 481 17.01 -10.37 -5.10
N VAL A 482 17.47 -11.31 -4.30
CA VAL A 482 17.64 -11.15 -2.85
C VAL A 482 19.04 -11.53 -2.38
N GLY A 483 19.43 -10.98 -1.24
CA GLY A 483 20.62 -11.40 -0.48
C GLY A 483 20.41 -11.25 1.02
N LYS A 484 21.19 -11.98 1.82
CA LYS A 484 21.14 -11.93 3.28
C LYS A 484 22.18 -10.99 3.84
N GLU A 485 21.98 -10.51 5.07
CA GLU A 485 22.97 -9.66 5.75
C GLU A 485 24.38 -10.28 5.69
N GLY A 486 25.36 -9.47 5.28
CA GLY A 486 26.76 -9.86 5.15
C GLY A 486 27.08 -10.72 3.92
N GLU A 487 26.09 -11.11 3.13
CA GLU A 487 26.28 -11.85 1.89
C GLU A 487 27.01 -10.98 0.85
N LYS A 488 27.98 -11.59 0.16
CA LYS A 488 28.68 -10.96 -0.97
C LYS A 488 27.91 -11.29 -2.25
N VAL A 489 27.43 -10.26 -2.94
CA VAL A 489 26.71 -10.41 -4.20
C VAL A 489 27.54 -9.81 -5.33
N ALA A 490 27.85 -10.62 -6.35
CA ALA A 490 28.54 -10.20 -7.54
C ALA A 490 27.61 -9.37 -8.44
N VAL A 491 28.14 -8.24 -8.91
CA VAL A 491 27.42 -7.27 -9.73
C VAL A 491 28.14 -7.17 -11.07
N LYS A 492 27.41 -7.40 -12.16
CA LYS A 492 27.92 -7.18 -13.51
C LYS A 492 27.42 -5.83 -14.01
N LEU A 493 28.37 -4.97 -14.38
CA LEU A 493 28.11 -3.68 -15.02
C LEU A 493 28.35 -3.82 -16.53
N ASN A 494 27.28 -3.74 -17.33
CA ASN A 494 27.34 -3.71 -18.78
C ASN A 494 27.50 -2.25 -19.22
N ILE A 495 28.73 -1.85 -19.58
CA ILE A 495 29.03 -0.46 -19.92
C ILE A 495 28.78 -0.25 -21.41
N PRO A 496 27.95 0.75 -21.79
CA PRO A 496 27.77 1.10 -23.19
C PRO A 496 29.09 1.47 -23.87
N GLU A 497 29.19 1.18 -25.18
CA GLU A 497 30.36 1.54 -25.98
C GLU A 497 30.61 3.05 -25.94
N GLY A 498 31.88 3.45 -25.83
CA GLY A 498 32.26 4.86 -25.72
C GLY A 498 32.16 5.44 -24.31
N TYR A 499 31.84 4.65 -23.29
CA TYR A 499 31.81 5.08 -21.89
C TYR A 499 32.72 4.23 -20.98
N TYR A 500 33.10 4.79 -19.83
CA TYR A 500 33.74 4.06 -18.72
C TYR A 500 33.08 4.42 -17.38
N VAL A 501 33.15 3.51 -16.41
CA VAL A 501 32.61 3.73 -15.05
C VAL A 501 33.52 4.66 -14.27
N THR A 502 32.98 5.79 -13.80
CA THR A 502 33.68 6.68 -12.88
C THR A 502 33.46 6.29 -11.42
N SER A 503 32.24 5.88 -11.09
CA SER A 503 31.85 5.41 -9.76
C SER A 503 30.64 4.49 -9.87
N ALA A 504 30.47 3.61 -8.89
CA ALA A 504 29.29 2.79 -8.74
C ALA A 504 29.01 2.62 -7.24
N TYR A 505 27.74 2.67 -6.87
CA TYR A 505 27.31 2.74 -5.47
C TYR A 505 26.33 1.61 -5.14
N SER A 506 26.23 1.26 -3.87
CA SER A 506 25.34 0.21 -3.35
C SER A 506 24.16 0.73 -2.54
N ASP A 507 23.99 2.04 -2.46
CA ASP A 507 22.94 2.73 -1.72
C ASP A 507 22.30 3.84 -2.56
N ALA A 508 21.07 4.21 -2.19
CA ALA A 508 20.31 5.22 -2.90
C ALA A 508 20.94 6.62 -2.84
N ASP A 509 21.61 6.93 -1.73
CA ASP A 509 22.27 8.23 -1.49
C ASP A 509 23.64 8.35 -2.16
N GLN A 510 24.10 7.30 -2.86
CA GLN A 510 25.40 7.25 -3.55
C GLN A 510 26.58 7.53 -2.61
N THR A 511 26.51 7.03 -1.37
CA THR A 511 27.55 7.25 -0.36
C THR A 511 28.47 6.04 -0.19
N VAL A 512 27.99 4.83 -0.51
CA VAL A 512 28.72 3.58 -0.34
C VAL A 512 29.15 3.04 -1.70
N SER A 513 30.44 3.15 -2.01
CA SER A 513 30.98 2.64 -3.28
C SER A 513 30.95 1.11 -3.34
N LEU A 514 30.64 0.57 -4.52
CA LEU A 514 30.82 -0.86 -4.82
C LEU A 514 32.29 -1.25 -4.68
N LYS A 515 32.51 -2.45 -4.14
CA LYS A 515 33.87 -2.99 -3.95
C LYS A 515 34.30 -3.71 -5.22
N ARG A 516 35.59 -3.66 -5.53
CA ARG A 516 36.21 -4.48 -6.57
C ARG A 516 37.02 -5.60 -5.93
N ASP A 517 36.94 -6.78 -6.52
CA ASP A 517 37.80 -7.90 -6.14
C ASP A 517 39.18 -7.82 -6.82
N THR A 518 40.03 -8.82 -6.61
CA THR A 518 41.37 -8.88 -7.20
C THR A 518 41.39 -9.08 -8.72
N ASN A 519 40.28 -9.53 -9.30
CA ASN A 519 40.11 -9.72 -10.74
C ASN A 519 39.50 -8.49 -11.42
N GLY A 520 39.05 -7.51 -10.63
CA GLY A 520 38.38 -6.29 -11.11
C GLY A 520 36.85 -6.42 -11.18
N ASP A 521 36.28 -7.54 -10.72
CA ASP A 521 34.84 -7.75 -10.67
C ASP A 521 34.23 -6.96 -9.51
N TYR A 522 33.03 -6.41 -9.75
CA TYR A 522 32.32 -5.63 -8.75
C TYR A 522 31.48 -6.52 -7.85
N TYR A 523 31.45 -6.21 -6.56
CA TYR A 523 30.57 -6.83 -5.60
C TYR A 523 30.07 -5.84 -4.56
N LEU A 524 28.92 -6.16 -3.98
CA LEU A 524 28.38 -5.51 -2.79
C LEU A 524 28.40 -6.50 -1.61
N ILE A 525 28.41 -5.96 -0.40
CA ILE A 525 28.09 -6.71 0.81
C ILE A 525 26.75 -6.19 1.28
N VAL A 526 25.75 -7.06 1.41
CA VAL A 526 24.43 -6.65 1.87
C VAL A 526 24.57 -6.13 3.30
N PRO A 527 24.25 -4.84 3.56
CA PRO A 527 24.39 -4.27 4.89
C PRO A 527 23.30 -4.79 5.82
N LYS A 528 23.53 -4.67 7.13
CA LYS A 528 22.49 -4.88 8.14
C LYS A 528 21.32 -3.93 7.86
N GLY A 529 20.09 -4.47 7.85
CA GLY A 529 18.88 -3.72 7.53
C GLY A 529 18.66 -3.46 6.04
N GLY A 530 19.52 -3.95 5.14
CA GLY A 530 19.31 -3.85 3.69
C GLY A 530 19.41 -2.42 3.14
N GLY A 531 18.50 -2.05 2.24
CA GLY A 531 18.53 -0.76 1.54
C GLY A 531 19.50 -0.72 0.37
N VAL A 532 19.75 -1.87 -0.27
CA VAL A 532 20.66 -1.96 -1.42
C VAL A 532 19.98 -1.38 -2.66
N MET A 533 20.61 -0.38 -3.27
CA MET A 533 20.25 0.16 -4.58
C MET A 533 21.51 0.40 -5.39
N ILE A 534 21.66 -0.32 -6.50
CA ILE A 534 22.82 -0.15 -7.37
C ILE A 534 22.60 1.00 -8.32
N SER A 535 23.52 1.96 -8.28
CA SER A 535 23.62 3.05 -9.25
C SER A 535 25.05 3.15 -9.78
N MET A 536 25.21 3.73 -10.97
CA MET A 536 26.53 4.00 -11.55
C MET A 536 26.62 5.41 -12.11
N SER A 537 27.84 5.89 -12.25
CA SER A 537 28.16 7.10 -13.01
C SER A 537 29.11 6.74 -14.12
N LEU A 538 28.80 7.22 -15.33
CA LEU A 538 29.57 6.98 -16.53
C LEU A 538 30.18 8.28 -17.05
N ALA A 539 31.38 8.19 -17.62
CA ALA A 539 32.00 9.25 -18.39
C ALA A 539 32.33 8.78 -19.81
N LEU A 540 32.28 9.69 -20.76
CA LEU A 540 32.65 9.43 -22.15
C LEU A 540 34.15 9.14 -22.25
N ILE A 541 34.50 8.10 -23.00
CA ILE A 541 35.85 7.87 -23.46
C ILE A 541 36.17 9.01 -24.45
N PRO A 542 37.23 9.80 -24.23
CA PRO A 542 37.61 10.86 -25.15
C PRO A 542 37.80 10.30 -26.55
N ASP A 543 37.05 10.85 -27.50
CA ASP A 543 37.13 10.47 -28.91
C ASP A 543 38.47 10.99 -29.45
N ASN A 544 39.47 10.11 -29.54
CA ASN A 544 40.80 10.45 -30.06
C ASN A 544 40.81 10.61 -31.59
N SER A 545 39.65 10.82 -32.22
CA SER A 545 39.51 10.84 -33.68
C SER A 545 39.87 12.17 -34.35
N ASP A 546 40.17 13.24 -33.61
CA ASP A 546 40.63 14.52 -34.18
C ASP A 546 41.96 14.99 -33.58
N SER A 547 43.08 14.47 -34.10
CA SER A 547 44.32 15.24 -34.37
C SER A 547 45.43 14.34 -34.92
N ASN A 548 45.31 13.91 -36.18
CA ASN A 548 46.44 13.85 -37.12
C ASN A 548 45.93 13.60 -38.54
N GLY A 549 45.56 14.68 -39.22
CA GLY A 549 45.62 14.72 -40.68
C GLY A 549 47.08 14.60 -41.11
N GLY A 550 47.48 13.43 -41.59
CA GLY A 550 48.83 13.15 -42.05
C GLY A 550 48.86 11.84 -42.84
N GLU A 551 48.70 11.98 -44.15
CA GLU A 551 48.79 10.92 -45.17
C GLU A 551 50.08 10.07 -45.03
N GLY A 552 49.99 8.75 -45.26
CA GLY A 552 51.17 7.96 -45.63
C GLY A 552 51.21 6.48 -45.26
N ASN A 553 50.75 5.62 -46.18
CA ASN A 553 51.27 4.29 -46.55
C ASN A 553 51.93 3.35 -45.51
N GLY A 554 51.30 2.17 -45.35
CA GLY A 554 51.95 0.88 -45.65
C GLY A 554 52.51 0.04 -44.49
N GLY A 555 52.11 -1.24 -44.48
CA GLY A 555 52.98 -2.35 -44.03
C GLY A 555 52.65 -3.01 -42.70
N ASP A 556 52.15 -4.24 -42.80
CA ASP A 556 52.44 -5.44 -41.98
C ASP A 556 53.03 -5.29 -40.56
N GLY A 557 52.43 -6.02 -39.62
CA GLY A 557 53.20 -6.63 -38.53
C GLY A 557 52.60 -6.50 -37.13
N ASN A 558 52.03 -7.62 -36.66
CA ASN A 558 52.00 -8.14 -35.28
C ASN A 558 52.70 -7.27 -34.19
N PRO A 559 52.05 -6.93 -33.05
CA PRO A 559 52.73 -6.22 -31.98
C PRO A 559 53.56 -7.19 -31.11
N PRO A 560 54.85 -6.89 -30.82
CA PRO A 560 55.61 -7.56 -29.79
C PRO A 560 55.38 -6.92 -28.41
N ALA A 561 55.72 -7.69 -27.39
CA ALA A 561 55.64 -7.40 -25.97
C ALA A 561 56.51 -6.21 -25.50
N SER A 562 56.07 -5.62 -24.39
CA SER A 562 56.83 -4.87 -23.37
C SER A 562 57.67 -3.67 -23.82
N GLY A 563 57.34 -2.48 -23.32
CA GLY A 563 58.19 -1.29 -23.46
C GLY A 563 57.60 -0.07 -22.77
N THR A 564 58.17 0.25 -21.62
CA THR A 564 57.99 1.46 -20.81
C THR A 564 58.31 2.75 -21.60
N THR A 565 57.72 3.85 -21.13
CA THR A 565 58.02 5.29 -21.37
C THR A 565 57.23 6.02 -22.47
N GLY A 566 56.52 7.09 -22.04
CA GLY A 566 55.94 8.12 -22.90
C GLY A 566 54.60 8.65 -22.41
N ALA A 567 54.60 9.43 -21.34
CA ALA A 567 53.42 10.11 -20.82
C ALA A 567 52.94 11.22 -21.76
N THR A 568 51.63 11.23 -22.07
CA THR A 568 50.87 12.44 -22.40
C THR A 568 49.42 12.29 -21.97
N GLY A 569 49.07 12.99 -20.87
CA GLY A 569 47.76 13.64 -20.68
C GLY A 569 46.54 12.78 -20.38
N THR A 570 46.64 11.79 -19.50
CA THR A 570 45.47 11.15 -18.88
C THR A 570 45.14 11.89 -17.58
N ALA A 571 43.93 12.40 -17.41
CA ALA A 571 43.48 12.93 -16.13
C ALA A 571 43.52 11.80 -15.09
N SER A 572 44.56 11.80 -14.25
CA SER A 572 44.72 10.81 -13.18
C SER A 572 43.60 11.00 -12.18
N ALA A 573 42.81 9.94 -11.93
CA ALA A 573 41.97 9.88 -10.75
C ALA A 573 42.84 9.90 -9.49
N ASP A 574 42.23 10.19 -8.34
CA ASP A 574 42.89 9.95 -7.06
C ASP A 574 43.26 8.47 -6.97
N SER A 575 44.48 8.16 -6.56
CA SER A 575 44.93 6.77 -6.46
C SER A 575 45.73 6.54 -5.19
N ILE A 576 45.37 5.49 -4.45
CA ILE A 576 46.19 4.95 -3.36
C ILE A 576 47.00 3.79 -3.94
N ILE A 577 48.33 3.86 -3.80
CA ILE A 577 49.25 2.80 -4.19
C ILE A 577 50.02 2.40 -2.93
N ALA A 578 49.85 1.15 -2.51
CA ALA A 578 50.62 0.54 -1.44
C ALA A 578 51.59 -0.50 -2.02
N SER A 579 52.86 -0.43 -1.62
CA SER A 579 53.89 -1.39 -2.03
C SER A 579 54.90 -1.59 -0.90
N GLY A 580 55.00 -2.82 -0.37
CA GLY A 580 55.89 -3.11 0.76
C GLY A 580 55.51 -2.30 2.00
N THR A 581 56.47 -1.57 2.57
CA THR A 581 56.26 -0.68 3.74
C THR A 581 55.89 0.76 3.36
N GLU A 582 55.68 1.04 2.07
CA GLU A 582 55.36 2.37 1.56
C GLU A 582 53.90 2.47 1.13
N CYS A 583 53.22 3.52 1.61
CA CYS A 583 51.89 3.90 1.15
C CYS A 583 51.96 5.28 0.48
N SER A 584 51.33 5.43 -0.68
CA SER A 584 51.26 6.70 -1.39
C SER A 584 49.86 7.03 -1.88
N TYR A 585 49.50 8.31 -1.80
CA TYR A 585 48.26 8.86 -2.32
C TYR A 585 48.59 9.92 -3.37
N THR A 586 48.04 9.78 -4.57
CA THR A 586 48.19 10.78 -5.64
C THR A 586 46.91 11.58 -5.76
N PHE A 587 47.03 12.92 -5.68
CA PHE A 587 45.93 13.84 -5.96
C PHE A 587 45.62 13.77 -7.45
N GLY A 588 44.33 13.66 -7.78
CA GLY A 588 43.87 13.72 -9.14
C GLY A 588 44.18 15.06 -9.79
N GLU A 589 44.28 15.06 -11.11
CA GLU A 589 44.63 16.27 -11.86
C GLU A 589 43.65 17.41 -11.57
N GLY A 590 44.16 18.59 -11.23
CA GLY A 590 43.35 19.76 -10.87
C GLY A 590 42.81 19.80 -9.44
N LYS A 591 42.96 18.73 -8.63
CA LYS A 591 42.55 18.77 -7.22
C LYS A 591 43.58 19.50 -6.36
N SER A 592 43.10 20.46 -5.56
CA SER A 592 43.90 21.18 -4.57
C SER A 592 43.72 20.66 -3.15
N SER A 593 42.77 19.75 -2.91
CA SER A 593 42.52 19.16 -1.60
C SER A 593 41.81 17.81 -1.66
N VAL A 594 42.04 16.98 -0.64
CA VAL A 594 41.31 15.72 -0.34
C VAL A 594 40.95 15.69 1.15
N THR A 595 39.82 15.06 1.50
CA THR A 595 39.40 14.85 2.89
C THR A 595 39.25 13.36 3.15
N PHE A 596 39.70 12.91 4.32
CA PHE A 596 39.50 11.55 4.81
C PHE A 596 38.89 11.59 6.21
N SER A 597 37.99 10.67 6.51
CA SER A 597 37.60 10.35 7.87
C SER A 597 38.74 9.65 8.62
N ALA A 598 38.70 9.69 9.94
CA ALA A 598 39.68 9.02 10.76
C ALA A 598 39.69 7.50 10.53
N GLU A 599 38.53 6.92 10.24
CA GLU A 599 38.38 5.50 9.95
C GLU A 599 38.98 5.11 8.59
N GLU A 600 38.68 5.87 7.52
CA GLU A 600 39.27 5.66 6.20
C GLU A 600 40.80 5.71 6.27
N MET A 601 41.36 6.70 6.97
CA MET A 601 42.81 6.84 7.07
C MET A 601 43.45 5.75 7.92
N LYS A 602 42.79 5.26 8.98
CA LYS A 602 43.27 4.09 9.74
C LYS A 602 43.24 2.81 8.91
N ASN A 603 42.25 2.67 8.02
CA ASN A 603 42.18 1.53 7.10
C ASN A 603 43.27 1.60 6.02
N ILE A 604 43.69 2.81 5.63
CA ILE A 604 44.83 3.03 4.72
C ILE A 604 46.16 2.80 5.44
N LEU A 605 46.28 3.20 6.70
CA LEU A 605 47.48 3.03 7.52
C LEU A 605 47.48 1.68 8.25
N THR A 606 47.96 0.63 7.60
CA THR A 606 48.24 -0.62 8.31
C THR A 606 49.45 -0.46 9.23
N ALA A 607 49.58 -1.33 10.24
CA ALA A 607 50.71 -1.31 11.19
C ALA A 607 52.09 -1.51 10.54
N GLU A 608 52.14 -1.82 9.24
CA GLU A 608 53.34 -2.11 8.47
C GLU A 608 53.92 -0.87 7.75
N TYR A 609 53.17 0.23 7.67
CA TYR A 609 53.62 1.45 7.00
C TYR A 609 54.31 2.40 7.97
N THR A 610 55.53 2.82 7.61
CA THR A 610 56.28 3.82 8.39
C THR A 610 55.93 5.24 8.00
N ASP A 611 55.59 5.45 6.72
CA ASP A 611 55.35 6.76 6.13
C ASP A 611 54.22 6.72 5.09
N MET A 612 53.53 7.85 4.92
CA MET A 612 52.56 8.07 3.85
C MET A 612 53.03 9.22 2.95
N THR A 613 53.12 8.95 1.65
CA THR A 613 53.56 9.93 0.65
C THR A 613 52.38 10.48 -0.14
N PHE A 614 52.14 11.79 -0.06
CA PHE A 614 51.18 12.51 -0.89
C PHE A 614 51.86 13.07 -2.14
N ARG A 615 51.43 12.64 -3.32
CA ARG A 615 51.92 13.12 -4.63
C ARG A 615 50.91 14.10 -5.21
N THR A 616 51.32 15.33 -5.45
CA THR A 616 50.45 16.39 -5.96
C THR A 616 51.14 17.18 -7.07
N SER A 617 50.42 18.10 -7.72
CA SER A 617 51.02 19.04 -8.67
C SER A 617 52.06 19.98 -8.06
N ALA A 618 52.05 20.17 -6.73
CA ALA A 618 53.02 21.01 -6.01
C ALA A 618 54.26 20.24 -5.53
N GLY A 619 54.30 18.91 -5.70
CA GLY A 619 55.41 18.07 -5.26
C GLY A 619 54.95 16.85 -4.45
N GLN A 620 55.93 16.15 -3.89
CA GLN A 620 55.72 15.00 -3.01
C GLN A 620 55.89 15.44 -1.55
N PHE A 621 54.99 15.01 -0.69
CA PHE A 621 54.99 15.34 0.74
C PHE A 621 54.94 14.05 1.53
N VAL A 622 55.79 13.92 2.54
CA VAL A 622 55.87 12.70 3.37
C VAL A 622 55.44 13.06 4.79
N ILE A 623 54.50 12.28 5.34
CA ILE A 623 54.13 12.32 6.76
C ILE A 623 54.41 10.97 7.38
N THR A 624 54.98 10.95 8.58
CA THR A 624 55.22 9.68 9.29
C THR A 624 53.89 9.09 9.75
N ALA A 625 53.79 7.76 9.79
CA ALA A 625 52.61 7.08 10.32
C ALA A 625 52.37 7.43 11.79
N ALA A 626 53.43 7.74 12.56
CA ALA A 626 53.31 8.17 13.95
C ALA A 626 52.60 9.54 14.08
N ASP A 627 53.05 10.53 13.31
CA ASP A 627 52.45 11.87 13.29
C ASP A 627 50.99 11.82 12.80
N LEU A 628 50.74 11.02 11.76
CA LEU A 628 49.40 10.87 11.22
C LEU A 628 48.47 10.15 12.21
N ASN A 629 48.94 9.11 12.91
CA ASN A 629 48.17 8.45 13.97
C ASN A 629 47.88 9.39 15.15
N GLU A 630 48.79 10.29 15.52
CA GLU A 630 48.53 11.32 16.54
C GLU A 630 47.38 12.25 16.12
N LEU A 631 47.38 12.69 14.85
CA LEU A 631 46.27 13.49 14.31
C LEU A 631 44.95 12.71 14.31
N LEU A 632 44.96 11.43 13.91
CA LEU A 632 43.76 10.58 13.85
C LEU A 632 43.23 10.16 15.23
N ALA A 633 44.06 10.21 16.27
CA ALA A 633 43.62 10.00 17.65
C ALA A 633 42.88 11.23 18.22
N LYS A 634 43.13 12.41 17.64
CA LYS A 634 42.64 13.70 18.15
C LYS A 634 41.47 14.27 17.35
N TYR A 635 41.32 13.92 16.07
CA TYR A 635 40.36 14.52 15.16
C TYR A 635 39.57 13.47 14.39
N GLY A 636 38.30 13.77 14.07
CA GLY A 636 37.39 12.86 13.35
C GLY A 636 37.58 12.86 11.83
N THR A 637 38.07 13.98 11.28
CA THR A 637 38.33 14.16 9.85
C THR A 637 39.63 14.95 9.62
N LEU A 638 40.38 14.58 8.57
CA LEU A 638 41.58 15.28 8.13
C LEU A 638 41.45 15.69 6.65
N ARG A 639 41.59 16.98 6.38
CA ARG A 639 41.66 17.54 5.02
C ARG A 639 43.09 17.93 4.67
N PHE A 640 43.63 17.36 3.62
CA PHE A 640 44.95 17.64 3.07
C PHE A 640 44.78 18.59 1.89
N ALA A 641 45.38 19.78 1.93
CA ALA A 641 45.23 20.77 0.87
C ALA A 641 46.55 21.46 0.53
N ILE A 642 46.77 21.74 -0.74
CA ILE A 642 47.94 22.50 -1.19
C ILE A 642 47.70 24.00 -0.98
N ARG A 643 48.56 24.64 -0.19
CA ARG A 643 48.58 26.10 0.02
C ARG A 643 49.99 26.63 -0.10
N ASN A 644 50.20 27.58 -1.01
CA ASN A 644 51.50 28.23 -1.25
C ASN A 644 52.65 27.22 -1.47
N GLY A 645 52.39 26.14 -2.24
CA GLY A 645 53.38 25.10 -2.52
C GLY A 645 53.67 24.12 -1.37
N ARG A 646 52.93 24.20 -0.25
CA ARG A 646 53.05 23.32 0.92
C ARG A 646 51.79 22.48 1.07
N LEU A 647 51.91 21.28 1.65
CA LEU A 647 50.76 20.48 2.04
C LEU A 647 50.30 20.89 3.43
N ALA A 648 49.11 21.47 3.53
CA ALA A 648 48.49 21.90 4.77
C ALA A 648 47.41 20.88 5.18
N ILE A 649 47.48 20.41 6.43
CA ILE A 649 46.52 19.46 7.00
C ILE A 649 45.59 20.23 7.94
N PHE A 650 44.29 20.13 7.71
CA PHE A 650 43.23 20.75 8.52
C PHE A 650 42.45 19.64 9.21
N ALA A 651 41.99 19.91 10.43
CA ALA A 651 41.19 18.95 11.20
C ALA A 651 39.79 19.51 11.47
N ASP A 652 38.77 18.65 11.44
CA ASP A 652 37.38 18.91 11.86
C ASP A 652 36.84 20.30 11.47
N ASN A 653 36.71 20.52 10.16
CA ASN A 653 36.27 21.79 9.53
C ASN A 653 37.07 23.05 9.91
N GLY A 654 38.23 22.91 10.57
CA GLY A 654 39.10 24.00 10.98
C GLY A 654 39.65 24.81 9.80
N TYR A 655 39.76 26.13 10.00
CA TYR A 655 40.30 27.06 9.00
C TYR A 655 41.82 27.27 9.10
N SER A 656 42.42 26.88 10.22
CA SER A 656 43.87 26.91 10.44
C SER A 656 44.45 25.50 10.32
N PRO A 657 45.61 25.33 9.64
CA PRO A 657 46.22 24.02 9.53
C PRO A 657 46.75 23.56 10.88
N VAL A 658 46.49 22.31 11.23
CA VAL A 658 47.08 21.63 12.40
C VAL A 658 48.51 21.16 12.13
N MET A 659 48.86 20.99 10.86
CA MET A 659 50.22 20.64 10.41
C MET A 659 50.46 21.17 8.99
N THR A 660 51.70 21.52 8.67
CA THR A 660 52.13 21.89 7.31
C THR A 660 53.42 21.19 6.96
N LEU A 661 53.49 20.60 5.77
CA LEU A 661 54.65 19.87 5.26
C LEU A 661 55.25 20.59 4.06
N ASP A 662 56.58 20.68 4.03
CA ASP A 662 57.33 21.10 2.86
C ASP A 662 57.48 19.94 1.87
N PRO A 663 57.59 20.22 0.56
CA PRO A 663 57.85 19.17 -0.40
C PRO A 663 59.17 18.48 -0.05
N ALA A 664 59.17 17.15 -0.05
CA ALA A 664 60.37 16.36 0.15
C ALA A 664 61.38 16.78 -0.92
N GLY A 665 62.54 17.30 -0.47
CA GLY A 665 63.53 17.90 -1.35
C GLY A 665 63.84 16.97 -2.51
N ALA A 666 63.71 17.47 -3.74
CA ALA A 666 64.16 16.73 -4.91
C ALA A 666 65.64 16.41 -4.71
N ALA A 667 65.96 15.12 -4.52
CA ALA A 667 67.32 14.67 -4.70
C ALA A 667 67.73 15.08 -6.12
N VAL A 668 68.69 16.01 -6.21
CA VAL A 668 69.34 16.38 -7.47
C VAL A 668 70.17 15.20 -7.97
#